data_AF-A0A8T1XZX7-F1
#
_entry.id   AF-A0A8T1XZX7-F1
#
_cell.length_a   1.000
_cell.length_b   1.000
_cell.length_c   1.000
_cell.angle_alpha   90.00
_cell.angle_beta   90.00
_cell.angle_gamma   90.00
#
_symmetry.space_group_name_H-M   'P 1'
#
loop_
_entity.id
_entity.type
_entity.pdbx_description
1 polymer ?
#
loop_
_entity_poly.entity_id
_entity_poly.type
_entity_poly.pdbx_seq_one_letter_code
_entity_poly.pdbx_strand_id
1 'polypeptide(L)'
;MTTFSRSAAFVSLVVVLHAVHVGGAILESQAPHRELKAYRPLQDNNLEEVYASSAAAVHYDPDLKDVNIVATYSDHYGNIRLGRVKMGDLSTSWVFENPANQVSGRKKVIPRDSFQNDTGIEDNASHSTTNQTDESENQFPNVEFASPAKLKRQVLRQERRGQRTLELIQQEKETDEQMQEAAIEKSMSFENSVIGKYSIWRRDYESPNADAILKLMRDQIIMAKAYANIAKSKNVTNLYVFLMQQCGENQRVIGKATSDADLPSSALDQAKAMGHALSLAKDELYDCHELAKKFRAMLQSTERKVDGLKKKGTFLIQLAAKTFPKPLHCLSLQLAADYFILGFNEEDAVKEDAIRKKFEDPSLYHYAIFSDNVLATSVVVNSTVLNAKEPQKHVFHIVTDKLNFAAMKMWFRISAPADATIQVENINDFKWLNSSYCSVLRQLESARLKEYYFKANHPSSISAGADNLKYRNPKYLSMLNHLRFYLPEVYPKLEKILFLDDDIVVQKDLAPLWEIDMQGKVNGAVETCKESFHRFDKYLNFSNPKISENFEASACGWAFGMNMFDLKEWRKRNITGIYHYWQDMNEDRTLWKLGSLPPGLITFYNLTYAMERSWHVLGLGYDPALNQTAIENAAVVHYNGNYKPWLGLAFAKYKPYWSKYVEYDNPYLRRCDINE
;
A
#
# COMPACT_ATOMS: atom_id res chain seq x y z
N MET A 1 3.42 -28.23 -43.02
CA MET A 1 3.10 -26.90 -43.61
C MET A 1 3.51 -25.83 -42.61
N THR A 2 4.67 -25.24 -42.89
CA THR A 2 5.19 -23.91 -42.50
C THR A 2 4.82 -23.30 -41.15
N THR A 3 5.77 -23.45 -40.23
CA THR A 3 6.13 -22.57 -39.11
C THR A 3 6.31 -21.10 -39.51
N PHE A 4 5.86 -20.15 -38.66
CA PHE A 4 6.48 -18.82 -38.56
C PHE A 4 6.58 -18.36 -37.10
N SER A 5 7.82 -18.12 -36.72
CA SER A 5 8.33 -17.56 -35.47
C SER A 5 7.90 -16.09 -35.31
N ARG A 6 7.44 -15.68 -34.12
CA ARG A 6 7.37 -14.26 -33.72
C ARG A 6 8.51 -13.98 -32.75
N SER A 7 9.60 -13.45 -33.28
CA SER A 7 10.71 -12.89 -32.53
C SER A 7 10.25 -11.68 -31.72
N ALA A 8 10.52 -11.69 -30.41
CA ALA A 8 10.42 -10.52 -29.56
C ALA A 8 11.54 -9.53 -29.95
N ALA A 9 11.18 -8.42 -30.59
CA ALA A 9 12.09 -7.30 -30.77
C ALA A 9 12.23 -6.55 -29.45
N PHE A 10 13.37 -6.69 -28.79
CA PHE A 10 13.83 -5.76 -27.77
C PHE A 10 14.12 -4.41 -28.45
N VAL A 11 13.21 -3.45 -28.37
CA VAL A 11 13.53 -2.06 -28.68
C VAL A 11 14.24 -1.48 -27.46
N SER A 12 15.56 -1.51 -27.50
CA SER A 12 16.40 -0.73 -26.59
C SER A 12 16.34 0.72 -27.03
N LEU A 13 15.80 1.61 -26.20
CA LEU A 13 15.89 3.05 -26.41
C LEU A 13 17.35 3.46 -26.13
N VAL A 14 18.17 3.55 -27.18
CA VAL A 14 19.50 4.17 -27.11
C VAL A 14 19.33 5.64 -27.47
N VAL A 15 19.45 6.52 -26.48
CA VAL A 15 19.59 7.96 -26.73
C VAL A 15 21.03 8.20 -27.17
N VAL A 16 21.25 8.40 -28.47
CA VAL A 16 22.54 8.85 -29.00
C VAL A 16 22.54 10.38 -29.01
N LEU A 17 23.32 10.99 -28.12
CA LEU A 17 23.63 12.41 -28.16
C LEU A 17 24.75 12.65 -29.18
N HIS A 18 24.49 13.46 -30.20
CA HIS A 18 25.53 14.10 -31.01
C HIS A 18 25.62 15.57 -30.60
N ALA A 19 26.69 15.94 -29.91
CA ALA A 19 27.08 17.34 -29.75
C ALA A 19 27.83 17.77 -31.03
N VAL A 20 27.17 18.51 -31.91
CA VAL A 20 27.86 19.20 -33.00
C VAL A 20 28.28 20.57 -32.48
N HIS A 21 29.58 20.73 -32.23
CA HIS A 21 30.20 22.02 -32.00
C HIS A 21 30.46 22.66 -33.37
N VAL A 22 29.56 23.51 -33.86
CA VAL A 22 29.86 24.34 -35.03
C VAL A 22 30.59 25.59 -34.54
N GLY A 23 31.92 25.50 -34.52
CA GLY A 23 32.79 26.68 -34.46
C GLY A 23 32.81 27.37 -35.82
N GLY A 24 32.05 28.46 -35.96
CA GLY A 24 32.16 29.37 -37.10
C GLY A 24 33.29 30.37 -36.85
N ALA A 25 34.36 30.26 -37.64
CA ALA A 25 35.51 31.16 -37.62
C ALA A 25 35.10 32.61 -37.93
N ILE A 26 35.53 33.53 -37.05
CA ILE A 26 35.46 34.98 -37.26
C ILE A 26 36.76 35.38 -37.96
N LEU A 27 36.65 35.98 -39.15
CA LEU A 27 37.73 36.72 -39.81
C LEU A 27 37.80 38.12 -39.16
N GLU A 28 38.95 38.47 -38.60
CA GLU A 28 39.26 39.77 -38.00
C GLU A 28 39.39 40.90 -39.05
N SER A 29 38.95 42.11 -38.68
CA SER A 29 39.72 43.33 -38.98
C SER A 29 39.47 44.44 -37.97
N GLN A 30 40.56 44.82 -37.29
CA GLN A 30 40.91 46.16 -36.76
C GLN A 30 40.12 46.75 -35.57
N ALA A 31 40.80 46.76 -34.42
CA ALA A 31 40.61 47.69 -33.29
C ALA A 31 41.19 49.10 -33.66
N PRO A 32 41.02 50.19 -32.84
CA PRO A 32 41.57 50.18 -31.48
C PRO A 32 40.92 51.08 -30.40
N HIS A 33 41.37 50.80 -29.16
CA HIS A 33 41.57 51.71 -28.02
C HIS A 33 40.39 52.23 -27.18
N ARG A 34 40.29 51.72 -25.94
CA ARG A 34 40.89 52.32 -24.72
C ARG A 34 40.80 51.29 -23.58
N GLU A 35 41.94 50.79 -23.06
CA GLU A 35 42.66 51.31 -21.88
C GLU A 35 41.80 51.36 -20.59
N LEU A 36 42.22 50.89 -19.41
CA LEU A 36 43.45 50.29 -18.89
C LEU A 36 43.15 49.76 -17.45
N LYS A 37 44.05 48.89 -16.94
CA LYS A 37 44.38 48.61 -15.50
C LYS A 37 43.46 47.66 -14.70
N ALA A 38 43.98 46.68 -13.94
CA ALA A 38 45.34 46.27 -13.57
C ALA A 38 45.39 44.77 -13.17
N TYR A 39 46.39 43.99 -13.61
CA TYR A 39 47.52 43.42 -12.82
C TYR A 39 47.15 43.02 -11.36
N ARG A 40 47.03 41.72 -10.93
CA ARG A 40 48.02 40.61 -10.72
C ARG A 40 49.25 41.03 -9.86
N PRO A 41 49.94 40.17 -9.04
CA PRO A 41 49.82 38.70 -8.84
C PRO A 41 50.30 38.10 -7.44
N LEU A 42 50.44 36.75 -7.39
CA LEU A 42 51.32 35.86 -6.57
C LEU A 42 50.84 35.43 -5.14
N GLN A 43 50.48 34.16 -4.90
CA GLN A 43 51.32 32.94 -4.65
C GLN A 43 51.74 32.84 -3.16
N ASP A 44 51.29 31.81 -2.41
CA ASP A 44 52.09 30.63 -2.07
C ASP A 44 51.35 29.63 -1.14
N ASN A 45 51.86 28.41 -1.16
CA ASN A 45 51.38 27.16 -0.56
C ASN A 45 51.20 27.18 0.97
N ASN A 46 50.24 26.39 1.46
CA ASN A 46 50.50 25.43 2.54
C ASN A 46 49.44 24.32 2.56
N LEU A 47 49.94 23.09 2.48
CA LEU A 47 49.23 21.84 2.71
C LEU A 47 48.97 21.68 4.21
N GLU A 48 47.71 21.50 4.59
CA GLU A 48 47.34 20.70 5.76
C GLU A 48 46.23 19.73 5.37
N GLU A 49 46.54 18.43 5.49
CA GLU A 49 45.60 17.33 5.34
C GLU A 49 44.53 17.41 6.45
N VAL A 50 43.29 17.69 6.06
CA VAL A 50 42.12 17.38 6.87
C VAL A 50 41.31 16.33 6.13
N TYR A 51 41.21 15.15 6.73
CA TYR A 51 40.31 14.08 6.34
C TYR A 51 38.86 14.59 6.35
N ALA A 52 38.35 15.00 5.19
CA ALA A 52 36.95 15.34 4.98
C ALA A 52 36.26 14.22 4.21
N SER A 53 35.47 13.43 4.94
CA SER A 53 34.34 12.70 4.37
C SER A 53 33.38 13.70 3.72
N SER A 54 33.39 13.82 2.39
CA SER A 54 32.34 14.54 1.67
C SER A 54 31.99 13.85 0.35
N ALA A 55 30.81 13.22 0.31
CA ALA A 55 30.04 13.23 -0.92
C ALA A 55 29.76 14.70 -1.22
N ALA A 56 30.39 15.24 -2.27
CA ALA A 56 30.14 16.60 -2.72
C ALA A 56 28.66 16.70 -3.10
N ALA A 57 27.90 17.48 -2.32
CA ALA A 57 26.64 18.02 -2.78
C ALA A 57 26.96 18.87 -4.02
N VAL A 58 26.40 18.50 -5.17
CA VAL A 58 26.43 19.35 -6.35
C VAL A 58 25.65 20.61 -5.98
N HIS A 59 26.37 21.72 -5.82
CA HIS A 59 25.78 23.02 -5.59
C HIS A 59 24.84 23.34 -6.76
N TYR A 60 23.59 23.70 -6.44
CA TYR A 60 22.63 24.23 -7.38
C TYR A 60 23.14 25.61 -7.81
N ASP A 61 23.75 25.68 -9.00
CA ASP A 61 24.19 26.95 -9.55
C ASP A 61 22.95 27.72 -10.06
N PRO A 62 22.60 28.89 -9.49
CA PRO A 62 21.45 29.68 -9.91
C PRO A 62 21.57 30.18 -11.37
N ASP A 63 22.77 30.22 -11.95
CA ASP A 63 23.01 30.70 -13.32
C ASP A 63 22.67 29.66 -14.41
N LEU A 64 22.43 28.40 -14.04
CA LEU A 64 22.08 27.33 -14.99
C LEU A 64 20.59 27.26 -15.35
N LYS A 65 19.71 28.06 -14.71
CA LYS A 65 18.25 28.01 -14.95
C LYS A 65 17.85 28.35 -16.38
N ASP A 66 18.62 29.21 -17.05
CA ASP A 66 18.35 29.71 -18.40
C ASP A 66 19.01 28.88 -19.53
N VAL A 67 19.62 27.75 -19.19
CA VAL A 67 20.19 26.85 -20.20
C VAL A 67 19.07 26.13 -20.95
N ASN A 68 19.03 26.32 -22.28
CA ASN A 68 18.12 25.61 -23.18
C ASN A 68 18.67 24.21 -23.50
N ILE A 69 17.88 23.19 -23.18
CA ILE A 69 18.14 21.79 -23.52
C ILE A 69 17.35 21.47 -24.78
N VAL A 70 18.05 21.02 -25.82
CA VAL A 70 17.43 20.49 -27.03
C VAL A 70 17.18 19.00 -26.82
N ALA A 71 15.90 18.61 -26.74
CA ALA A 71 15.48 17.22 -26.56
C ALA A 71 14.89 16.67 -27.85
N THR A 72 15.39 15.50 -28.28
CA THR A 72 14.73 14.66 -29.29
C THR A 72 13.77 13.70 -28.60
N TYR A 73 12.52 13.67 -29.05
CA TYR A 73 11.48 12.82 -28.48
C TYR A 73 10.50 12.40 -29.58
N SER A 74 9.64 11.42 -29.31
CA SER A 74 8.60 11.00 -30.27
C SER A 74 7.25 11.59 -29.90
N ASP A 75 6.61 12.34 -30.80
CA ASP A 75 5.24 12.88 -30.62
C ASP A 75 4.19 11.76 -30.54
N HIS A 76 2.94 12.10 -30.19
CA HIS A 76 1.84 11.12 -30.03
C HIS A 76 1.47 10.36 -31.31
N TYR A 77 1.96 10.78 -32.49
CA TYR A 77 1.85 10.05 -33.75
C TYR A 77 3.07 9.15 -34.04
N GLY A 78 4.07 9.14 -33.17
CA GLY A 78 5.31 8.37 -33.31
C GLY A 78 6.40 9.08 -34.11
N ASN A 79 6.23 10.35 -34.49
CA ASN A 79 7.25 11.10 -35.23
C ASN A 79 8.31 11.64 -34.28
N ILE A 80 9.58 11.56 -34.69
CA ILE A 80 10.68 12.18 -33.94
C ILE A 80 10.60 13.69 -34.10
N ARG A 81 10.50 14.42 -32.99
CA ARG A 81 10.48 15.88 -32.91
C ARG A 81 11.63 16.39 -32.06
N LEU A 82 11.99 17.64 -32.31
CA LEU A 82 12.97 18.41 -31.56
C LEU A 82 12.22 19.43 -30.70
N GLY A 83 12.43 19.41 -29.39
CA GLY A 83 11.89 20.38 -28.45
C GLY A 83 12.99 21.13 -27.72
N ARG A 84 12.73 22.36 -27.29
CA ARG A 84 13.61 23.12 -26.39
C ARG A 84 12.95 23.22 -25.02
N VAL A 85 13.65 22.81 -23.97
CA VAL A 85 13.18 22.87 -22.58
C VAL A 85 14.22 23.63 -21.74
N LYS A 86 13.78 24.49 -20.82
CA LYS A 86 14.73 25.17 -19.92
C LYS A 86 15.11 24.24 -18.76
N MET A 87 16.37 24.29 -18.35
CA MET A 87 16.87 23.52 -17.21
C MET A 87 16.09 23.82 -15.91
N GLY A 88 15.66 25.06 -15.71
CA GLY A 88 14.85 25.45 -14.54
C GLY A 88 13.47 24.76 -14.45
N ASP A 89 12.95 24.27 -15.58
CA ASP A 89 11.65 23.62 -15.67
C ASP A 89 11.73 22.11 -15.36
N LEU A 90 12.94 21.53 -15.36
CA LEU A 90 13.17 20.12 -15.08
C LEU A 90 13.16 19.81 -13.57
N SER A 91 12.79 18.57 -13.22
CA SER A 91 12.84 18.08 -11.85
C SER A 91 14.30 17.99 -11.35
N THR A 92 14.52 18.22 -10.05
CA THR A 92 15.83 18.08 -9.41
C THR A 92 16.38 16.65 -9.43
N SER A 93 15.56 15.66 -9.81
CA SER A 93 15.96 14.27 -10.05
C SER A 93 16.69 14.05 -11.38
N TRP A 94 16.70 15.02 -12.29
CA TRP A 94 17.45 14.93 -13.54
C TRP A 94 18.93 15.16 -13.26
N VAL A 95 19.75 14.16 -13.59
CA VAL A 95 21.21 14.20 -13.41
C VAL A 95 21.85 14.39 -14.77
N PHE A 96 22.71 15.40 -14.90
CA PHE A 96 23.49 15.62 -16.11
C PHE A 96 24.64 14.62 -16.16
N GLU A 97 24.52 13.58 -17.00
CA GLU A 97 25.63 12.68 -17.26
C GLU A 97 26.54 13.29 -18.33
N ASN A 98 27.70 13.79 -17.90
CA ASN A 98 28.74 14.24 -18.82
C ASN A 98 29.43 12.99 -19.45
N PRO A 99 29.45 12.83 -20.79
CA PRO A 99 29.99 11.63 -21.45
C PRO A 99 31.47 11.35 -21.13
N ALA A 100 32.21 12.35 -20.64
CA ALA A 100 33.63 12.22 -20.30
C ALA A 100 33.92 11.41 -19.02
N ASN A 101 32.92 11.15 -18.17
CA ASN A 101 33.13 10.46 -16.88
C ASN A 101 32.87 8.94 -16.90
N GLN A 102 32.67 8.32 -18.07
CA GLN A 102 32.42 6.87 -18.16
C GLN A 102 33.68 5.97 -18.03
N VAL A 103 34.85 6.51 -17.71
CA VAL A 103 36.08 5.73 -17.50
C VAL A 103 36.53 5.74 -16.04
N SER A 104 35.65 5.36 -15.11
CA SER A 104 36.05 4.72 -13.83
C SER A 104 34.83 4.26 -13.03
N GLY A 105 34.77 2.97 -12.68
CA GLY A 105 34.04 2.53 -11.49
C GLY A 105 32.64 1.93 -11.67
N ARG A 106 32.46 0.93 -12.54
CA ARG A 106 31.30 0.01 -12.46
C ARG A 106 31.45 -0.93 -11.25
N LYS A 107 31.15 -0.47 -10.04
CA LYS A 107 30.86 -1.39 -8.92
C LYS A 107 29.46 -1.98 -9.14
N LYS A 108 29.39 -3.15 -9.76
CA LYS A 108 28.22 -4.02 -9.71
C LYS A 108 27.97 -4.37 -8.24
N VAL A 109 26.97 -3.74 -7.61
CA VAL A 109 26.38 -4.26 -6.37
C VAL A 109 25.55 -5.47 -6.76
N ILE A 110 26.17 -6.65 -6.62
CA ILE A 110 25.47 -7.94 -6.66
C ILE A 110 24.72 -8.06 -5.33
N PRO A 111 23.38 -8.24 -5.32
CA PRO A 111 22.68 -8.61 -4.11
C PRO A 111 23.22 -9.97 -3.64
N ARG A 112 23.77 -10.02 -2.42
CA ARG A 112 24.12 -11.29 -1.77
C ARG A 112 22.82 -12.04 -1.49
N ASP A 113 22.56 -13.07 -2.27
CA ASP A 113 21.68 -14.16 -1.87
C ASP A 113 22.34 -14.90 -0.69
N SER A 114 21.69 -14.83 0.48
CA SER A 114 21.99 -15.73 1.60
C SER A 114 20.68 -16.34 2.10
N PHE A 115 20.15 -17.28 1.32
CA PHE A 115 19.30 -18.35 1.83
C PHE A 115 20.22 -19.55 2.08
N GLN A 116 20.75 -19.67 3.30
CA GLN A 116 21.27 -20.95 3.79
C GLN A 116 20.20 -21.58 4.68
N ASN A 117 19.89 -22.83 4.32
CA ASN A 117 19.06 -23.75 5.09
C ASN A 117 19.81 -24.14 6.36
N ASP A 118 19.29 -23.80 7.53
CA ASP A 118 19.75 -24.37 8.79
C ASP A 118 18.99 -25.68 9.06
N THR A 119 19.62 -26.78 8.65
CA THR A 119 19.41 -28.12 9.19
C THR A 119 20.73 -28.55 9.83
N GLY A 120 20.75 -28.70 11.15
CA GLY A 120 21.91 -29.25 11.87
C GLY A 120 21.90 -28.84 13.33
N ILE A 121 21.25 -29.63 14.19
CA ILE A 121 21.54 -29.65 15.62
C ILE A 121 22.21 -30.99 15.86
N GLU A 122 23.54 -31.00 15.85
CA GLU A 122 24.34 -32.02 16.51
C GLU A 122 24.98 -31.41 17.75
N ASP A 123 25.10 -32.29 18.73
CA ASP A 123 25.65 -32.11 20.06
C ASP A 123 27.01 -31.42 20.08
N ASN A 124 27.26 -30.63 21.12
CA ASN A 124 28.41 -30.91 21.99
C ASN A 124 28.36 -30.09 23.28
N ALA A 125 28.41 -30.85 24.39
CA ALA A 125 28.80 -30.38 25.69
C ALA A 125 30.29 -30.00 25.69
N SER A 126 30.65 -28.94 26.42
CA SER A 126 32.02 -28.71 26.85
C SER A 126 32.06 -28.54 28.37
N HIS A 127 32.54 -29.59 29.03
CA HIS A 127 33.07 -29.57 30.39
C HIS A 127 34.27 -28.62 30.48
N SER A 128 34.39 -27.90 31.61
CA SER A 128 35.67 -27.38 32.08
C SER A 128 36.21 -28.32 33.17
N THR A 129 37.47 -28.68 32.99
CA THR A 129 38.32 -29.61 33.74
C THR A 129 38.86 -29.01 35.03
N THR A 130 39.06 -29.86 36.06
CA THR A 130 40.30 -29.76 36.86
C THR A 130 40.72 -31.14 37.39
N ASN A 131 41.80 -31.62 36.77
CA ASN A 131 42.85 -32.58 37.14
C ASN A 131 42.75 -33.37 38.46
N GLN A 132 43.00 -34.69 38.36
CA GLN A 132 44.09 -35.34 39.10
C GLN A 132 44.51 -36.65 38.44
N THR A 133 45.82 -36.85 38.40
CA THR A 133 46.62 -37.91 37.75
C THR A 133 46.61 -39.23 38.53
N ASP A 134 46.69 -40.33 37.78
CA ASP A 134 46.91 -41.71 38.25
C ASP A 134 48.26 -41.89 38.99
N GLU A 135 48.28 -42.72 40.03
CA GLU A 135 49.04 -43.99 40.04
C GLU A 135 48.72 -44.89 41.25
N SER A 136 48.41 -46.16 40.92
CA SER A 136 48.51 -47.45 41.66
C SER A 136 48.10 -47.57 43.14
N GLU A 137 47.12 -48.44 43.44
CA GLU A 137 47.37 -49.76 44.08
C GLU A 137 46.07 -50.56 44.31
N ASN A 138 46.20 -51.89 44.23
CA ASN A 138 45.15 -52.89 44.44
C ASN A 138 44.49 -52.79 45.82
N GLN A 139 43.15 -52.72 45.90
CA GLN A 139 42.41 -53.24 47.05
C GLN A 139 40.94 -53.61 46.73
N PHE A 140 40.54 -54.77 47.26
CA PHE A 140 39.23 -55.41 47.20
C PHE A 140 38.06 -54.49 47.62
N PRO A 141 36.80 -54.78 47.20
CA PRO A 141 35.67 -53.90 47.44
C PRO A 141 35.35 -53.81 48.94
N ASN A 142 35.61 -52.65 49.53
CA ASN A 142 35.25 -52.37 50.90
C ASN A 142 33.73 -52.07 50.93
N VAL A 143 32.94 -53.04 51.39
CA VAL A 143 31.51 -52.85 51.66
C VAL A 143 31.39 -51.92 52.87
N GLU A 144 31.23 -50.62 52.61
CA GLU A 144 30.80 -49.69 53.66
C GLU A 144 29.42 -50.10 54.16
N PHE A 145 29.34 -50.59 55.40
CA PHE A 145 28.07 -50.73 56.11
C PHE A 145 27.47 -49.33 56.30
N ALA A 146 26.53 -48.96 55.44
CA ALA A 146 25.78 -47.72 55.56
C ALA A 146 25.04 -47.71 56.91
N SER A 147 25.35 -46.71 57.76
CA SER A 147 24.63 -46.49 59.02
C SER A 147 23.10 -46.46 58.79
N PRO A 148 22.27 -47.01 59.70
CA PRO A 148 20.81 -46.99 59.57
C PRO A 148 20.23 -45.58 59.32
N ALA A 149 20.90 -44.54 59.80
CA ALA A 149 20.52 -43.15 59.56
C ALA A 149 20.81 -42.68 58.12
N LYS A 150 21.88 -43.16 57.48
CA LYS A 150 22.19 -42.88 56.06
C LYS A 150 21.17 -43.57 55.14
N LEU A 151 20.84 -44.84 55.40
CA LEU A 151 19.80 -45.58 54.67
C LEU A 151 18.43 -44.88 54.77
N LYS A 152 18.02 -44.48 55.97
CA LYS A 152 16.75 -43.74 56.18
C LYS A 152 16.73 -42.40 55.44
N ARG A 153 17.85 -41.67 55.40
CA ARG A 153 17.97 -40.43 54.61
C ARG A 153 17.92 -40.67 53.10
N GLN A 154 18.44 -41.79 52.62
CA GLN A 154 18.40 -42.15 51.20
C GLN A 154 16.97 -42.49 50.75
N VAL A 155 16.22 -43.25 51.56
CA VAL A 155 14.80 -43.56 51.32
C VAL A 155 13.97 -42.27 51.29
N LEU A 156 14.12 -41.38 52.28
CA LEU A 156 13.41 -40.08 52.31
C LEU A 156 13.79 -39.13 51.17
N ARG A 157 14.98 -39.30 50.55
CA ARG A 157 15.37 -38.56 49.34
C ARG A 157 14.72 -39.15 48.09
N GLN A 158 14.61 -40.48 48.00
CA GLN A 158 13.89 -41.14 46.91
C GLN A 158 12.40 -40.86 46.96
N GLU A 159 11.76 -40.89 48.14
CA GLU A 159 10.35 -40.54 48.31
C GLU A 159 10.06 -39.09 47.87
N ARG A 160 10.89 -38.12 48.28
CA ARG A 160 10.74 -36.73 47.83
C ARG A 160 10.96 -36.55 46.33
N ARG A 161 11.89 -37.31 45.73
CA ARG A 161 12.05 -37.33 44.27
C ARG A 161 10.80 -37.89 43.58
N GLY A 162 10.25 -38.99 44.09
CA GLY A 162 9.02 -39.59 43.58
C GLY A 162 7.82 -38.65 43.68
N GLN A 163 7.64 -37.98 44.83
CA GLN A 163 6.58 -36.97 45.02
C GLN A 163 6.73 -35.80 44.04
N ARG A 164 7.96 -35.26 43.88
CA ARG A 164 8.21 -34.17 42.92
C ARG A 164 7.98 -34.60 41.47
N THR A 165 8.30 -35.85 41.11
CA THR A 165 7.99 -36.40 39.79
C THR A 165 6.48 -36.50 39.56
N LEU A 166 5.71 -36.91 40.56
CA LEU A 166 4.24 -36.96 40.48
C LEU A 166 3.63 -35.55 40.34
N GLU A 167 4.12 -34.56 41.10
CA GLU A 167 3.71 -33.16 40.97
C GLU A 167 3.99 -32.60 39.57
N LEU A 168 5.16 -32.89 39.00
CA LEU A 168 5.51 -32.44 37.65
C LEU A 168 4.63 -33.09 36.57
N ILE A 169 4.30 -34.38 36.71
CA ILE A 169 3.39 -35.08 35.79
C ILE A 169 1.98 -34.47 35.85
N GLN A 170 1.51 -34.13 37.06
CA GLN A 170 0.21 -33.50 37.23
C GLN A 170 0.18 -32.08 36.64
N GLN A 171 1.23 -31.30 36.88
CA GLN A 171 1.38 -29.97 36.31
C GLN A 171 1.46 -30.02 34.77
N GLU A 172 2.20 -30.99 34.20
CA GLU A 172 2.26 -31.22 32.75
C GLU A 172 0.88 -31.50 32.18
N LYS A 173 0.10 -32.37 32.83
CA LYS A 173 -1.27 -32.70 32.42
C LYS A 173 -2.19 -31.48 32.45
N GLU A 174 -2.14 -30.68 33.52
CA GLU A 174 -2.91 -29.44 33.64
C GLU A 174 -2.52 -28.42 32.56
N THR A 175 -1.21 -28.27 32.27
CA THR A 175 -0.76 -27.39 31.18
C THR A 175 -1.19 -27.89 29.79
N ASP A 176 -1.19 -29.20 29.57
CA ASP A 176 -1.65 -29.81 28.32
C ASP A 176 -3.16 -29.59 28.13
N GLU A 177 -3.95 -29.69 29.20
CA GLU A 177 -5.39 -29.40 29.18
C GLU A 177 -5.65 -27.91 28.86
N GLN A 178 -4.95 -26.99 29.52
CA GLN A 178 -5.05 -25.54 29.24
C GLN A 178 -4.63 -25.19 27.80
N MET A 179 -3.55 -25.80 27.30
CA MET A 179 -3.12 -25.61 25.92
C MET A 179 -4.14 -26.14 24.91
N GLN A 180 -4.86 -27.22 25.26
CA GLN A 180 -5.95 -27.75 24.43
C GLN A 180 -7.15 -26.82 24.41
N GLU A 181 -7.58 -26.30 25.56
CA GLU A 181 -8.69 -25.35 25.65
C GLU A 181 -8.40 -24.08 24.85
N ALA A 182 -7.22 -23.48 25.04
CA ALA A 182 -6.80 -22.29 24.30
C ALA A 182 -6.74 -22.54 22.78
N ALA A 183 -6.35 -23.74 22.36
CA ALA A 183 -6.35 -24.12 20.94
C ALA A 183 -7.77 -24.25 20.36
N ILE A 184 -8.71 -24.78 21.14
CA ILE A 184 -10.12 -24.91 20.73
C ILE A 184 -10.75 -23.53 20.59
N GLU A 185 -10.57 -22.66 21.58
CA GLU A 185 -11.06 -21.29 21.55
C GLU A 185 -10.50 -20.50 20.35
N LYS A 186 -9.21 -20.67 20.07
CA LYS A 186 -8.56 -20.07 18.90
C LYS A 186 -9.14 -20.58 17.57
N SER A 187 -9.43 -21.88 17.48
CA SER A 187 -10.03 -22.46 16.26
C SER A 187 -11.48 -22.01 16.07
N MET A 188 -12.24 -21.87 17.17
CA MET A 188 -13.61 -21.34 17.13
C MET A 188 -13.66 -19.87 16.68
N SER A 189 -12.66 -19.08 17.03
CA SER A 189 -12.54 -17.66 16.64
C SER A 189 -11.88 -17.46 15.26
N PHE A 190 -11.47 -18.52 14.57
CA PHE A 190 -10.81 -18.42 13.27
C PHE A 190 -11.82 -18.07 12.16
N GLU A 191 -11.86 -16.80 11.77
CA GLU A 191 -12.73 -16.33 10.68
C GLU A 191 -12.28 -16.86 9.30
N ASN A 192 -13.13 -17.70 8.71
CA ASN A 192 -13.06 -18.19 7.33
C ASN A 192 -14.01 -17.44 6.37
N SER A 193 -14.54 -16.28 6.79
CA SER A 193 -15.62 -15.52 6.13
C SER A 193 -15.32 -15.15 4.66
N VAL A 194 -14.05 -14.96 4.28
CA VAL A 194 -13.67 -14.63 2.90
C VAL A 194 -13.88 -15.80 1.92
N ILE A 195 -14.01 -17.03 2.42
CA ILE A 195 -14.31 -18.24 1.64
C ILE A 195 -15.77 -18.66 1.83
N GLY A 196 -16.67 -17.71 2.13
CA GLY A 196 -18.11 -17.95 2.18
C GLY A 196 -18.74 -18.34 0.83
N LYS A 197 -17.99 -18.30 -0.28
CA LYS A 197 -18.49 -18.63 -1.63
C LYS A 197 -17.75 -19.77 -2.35
N TYR A 198 -16.68 -20.33 -1.76
CA TYR A 198 -15.85 -21.34 -2.44
C TYR A 198 -15.43 -22.53 -1.56
N SER A 199 -15.96 -22.65 -0.35
CA SER A 199 -15.67 -23.79 0.53
C SER A 199 -16.86 -24.75 0.58
N ILE A 200 -16.82 -25.78 -0.28
CA ILE A 200 -17.67 -26.99 -0.24
C ILE A 200 -17.55 -27.81 1.08
N TRP A 201 -16.79 -27.31 2.06
CA TRP A 201 -16.47 -27.99 3.32
C TRP A 201 -17.33 -27.56 4.51
N ARG A 202 -18.31 -26.67 4.34
CA ARG A 202 -19.30 -26.37 5.40
C ARG A 202 -20.47 -27.35 5.35
N ARG A 203 -21.01 -27.65 6.54
CA ARG A 203 -22.21 -28.49 6.75
C ARG A 203 -23.45 -27.95 6.03
N ASP A 204 -23.43 -26.65 5.69
CA ASP A 204 -24.55 -25.91 5.11
C ASP A 204 -24.65 -26.03 3.57
N TYR A 205 -23.73 -26.76 2.92
CA TYR A 205 -23.79 -27.05 1.48
C TYR A 205 -24.26 -28.49 1.24
N GLU A 206 -25.57 -28.70 1.28
CA GLU A 206 -26.20 -29.95 0.85
C GLU A 206 -26.26 -29.99 -0.68
N SER A 207 -25.15 -30.37 -1.33
CA SER A 207 -25.24 -30.98 -2.65
C SER A 207 -25.35 -32.48 -2.45
N PRO A 208 -26.41 -33.15 -2.92
CA PRO A 208 -26.59 -34.59 -2.72
C PRO A 208 -25.52 -35.46 -3.38
N ASN A 209 -24.65 -34.91 -4.24
CA ASN A 209 -23.62 -35.66 -4.99
C ASN A 209 -22.43 -34.83 -5.52
N ALA A 210 -22.13 -33.63 -5.00
CA ALA A 210 -20.95 -32.89 -5.49
C ALA A 210 -19.66 -33.40 -4.82
N ASP A 211 -18.81 -34.05 -5.62
CA ASP A 211 -17.39 -34.30 -5.35
C ASP A 211 -17.07 -35.32 -4.24
N ALA A 212 -17.84 -36.40 -4.16
CA ALA A 212 -17.67 -37.44 -3.14
C ALA A 212 -16.31 -38.16 -3.23
N ILE A 213 -15.81 -38.41 -4.45
CA ILE A 213 -14.55 -39.15 -4.65
C ILE A 213 -13.36 -38.25 -4.32
N LEU A 214 -13.34 -37.01 -4.83
CA LEU A 214 -12.31 -36.01 -4.55
C LEU A 214 -12.23 -35.70 -3.06
N LYS A 215 -13.39 -35.57 -2.39
CA LYS A 215 -13.47 -35.38 -0.94
C LYS A 215 -12.88 -36.57 -0.19
N LEU A 216 -13.32 -37.78 -0.53
CA LEU A 216 -12.82 -39.02 0.07
C LEU A 216 -11.29 -39.12 -0.06
N MET A 217 -10.73 -38.93 -1.26
CA MET A 217 -9.28 -39.01 -1.47
C MET A 217 -8.51 -37.97 -0.66
N ARG A 218 -9.04 -36.73 -0.54
CA ARG A 218 -8.44 -35.69 0.30
C ARG A 218 -8.46 -36.06 1.78
N ASP A 219 -9.58 -36.56 2.29
CA ASP A 219 -9.73 -37.00 3.68
C ASP A 219 -8.79 -38.18 3.99
N GLN A 220 -8.70 -39.14 3.07
CA GLN A 220 -7.78 -40.27 3.16
C GLN A 220 -6.31 -39.82 3.21
N ILE A 221 -5.90 -38.81 2.43
CA ILE A 221 -4.54 -38.25 2.51
C ILE A 221 -4.29 -37.61 3.88
N ILE A 222 -5.28 -36.94 4.47
CA ILE A 222 -5.15 -36.34 5.81
C ILE A 222 -4.97 -37.45 6.85
N MET A 223 -5.81 -38.48 6.82
CA MET A 223 -5.70 -39.68 7.67
C MET A 223 -4.35 -40.37 7.51
N ALA A 224 -3.89 -40.57 6.27
CA ALA A 224 -2.64 -41.26 5.97
C ALA A 224 -1.44 -40.49 6.50
N LYS A 225 -1.45 -39.14 6.40
CA LYS A 225 -0.42 -38.29 7.01
C LYS A 225 -0.43 -38.36 8.54
N ALA A 226 -1.60 -38.47 9.16
CA ALA A 226 -1.69 -38.63 10.61
C ALA A 226 -1.06 -39.96 11.05
N TYR A 227 -1.46 -41.08 10.43
CA TYR A 227 -0.86 -42.39 10.70
C TYR A 227 0.61 -42.46 10.36
N ALA A 228 1.06 -41.89 9.24
CA ALA A 228 2.47 -41.84 8.89
C ALA A 228 3.29 -41.14 9.98
N ASN A 229 2.81 -40.00 10.49
CA ASN A 229 3.52 -39.32 11.57
C ASN A 229 3.51 -40.10 12.89
N ILE A 230 2.47 -40.88 13.19
CA ILE A 230 2.44 -41.78 14.35
C ILE A 230 3.43 -42.93 14.14
N ALA A 231 3.44 -43.55 12.95
CA ALA A 231 4.39 -44.58 12.55
C ALA A 231 5.84 -44.09 12.74
N LYS A 232 6.13 -42.86 12.30
CA LYS A 232 7.44 -42.21 12.50
C LYS A 232 7.78 -42.05 13.98
N SER A 233 6.83 -41.64 14.82
CA SER A 233 7.05 -41.51 16.27
C SER A 233 7.26 -42.85 16.98
N LYS A 234 6.68 -43.94 16.47
CA LYS A 234 6.86 -45.32 16.99
C LYS A 234 8.01 -46.08 16.32
N ASN A 235 8.83 -45.43 15.50
CA ASN A 235 9.92 -46.04 14.72
C ASN A 235 9.49 -47.15 13.74
N VAL A 236 8.22 -47.15 13.28
CA VAL A 236 7.71 -48.05 12.24
C VAL A 236 7.98 -47.44 10.86
N THR A 237 9.24 -47.50 10.42
CA THR A 237 9.73 -46.83 9.20
C THR A 237 9.12 -47.37 7.91
N ASN A 238 8.91 -48.69 7.80
CA ASN A 238 8.32 -49.30 6.59
C ASN A 238 6.91 -48.78 6.33
N LEU A 239 6.07 -48.73 7.37
CA LEU A 239 4.70 -48.22 7.27
C LEU A 239 4.66 -46.71 7.00
N TYR A 240 5.58 -45.94 7.61
CA TYR A 240 5.74 -44.51 7.29
C TYR A 240 6.03 -44.29 5.81
N VAL A 241 7.04 -44.98 5.25
CA VAL A 241 7.42 -44.85 3.84
C VAL A 241 6.28 -45.26 2.92
N PHE A 242 5.62 -46.38 3.22
CA PHE A 242 4.47 -46.86 2.46
C PHE A 242 3.31 -45.86 2.43
N LEU A 243 2.90 -45.32 3.58
CA LEU A 243 1.82 -44.33 3.65
C LEU A 243 2.19 -43.01 2.96
N MET A 244 3.45 -42.57 3.06
CA MET A 244 3.92 -41.36 2.37
C MET A 244 3.98 -41.55 0.85
N GLN A 245 4.35 -42.74 0.37
CA GLN A 245 4.28 -43.08 -1.04
C GLN A 245 2.83 -43.05 -1.55
N GLN A 246 1.91 -43.70 -0.83
CA GLN A 246 0.49 -43.71 -1.17
C GLN A 246 -0.10 -42.30 -1.18
N CYS A 247 0.32 -41.43 -0.24
CA CYS A 247 -0.04 -40.01 -0.26
C CYS A 247 0.43 -39.31 -1.54
N GLY A 248 1.68 -39.55 -1.96
CA GLY A 248 2.25 -38.95 -3.17
C GLY A 248 1.53 -39.39 -4.45
N GLU A 249 1.19 -40.68 -4.57
CA GLU A 249 0.44 -41.21 -5.70
C GLU A 249 -0.96 -40.61 -5.78
N ASN A 250 -1.70 -40.59 -4.67
CA ASN A 250 -3.03 -39.98 -4.61
C ASN A 250 -2.99 -38.47 -4.87
N GLN A 251 -1.97 -37.74 -4.38
CA GLN A 251 -1.79 -36.31 -4.67
C GLN A 251 -1.53 -36.04 -6.16
N ARG A 252 -0.79 -36.91 -6.86
CA ARG A 252 -0.56 -36.78 -8.31
C ARG A 252 -1.85 -37.02 -9.10
N VAL A 253 -2.65 -38.00 -8.70
CA VAL A 253 -3.95 -38.31 -9.32
C VAL A 253 -4.94 -37.15 -9.13
N ILE A 254 -4.98 -36.55 -7.94
CA ILE A 254 -5.81 -35.36 -7.68
C ILE A 254 -5.31 -34.16 -8.50
N GLY A 255 -3.99 -33.93 -8.56
CA GLY A 255 -3.40 -32.84 -9.36
C GLY A 255 -4.01 -31.47 -9.05
N LYS A 256 -4.67 -30.88 -10.06
CA LYS A 256 -5.39 -29.59 -9.97
C LYS A 256 -6.91 -29.75 -9.99
N ALA A 257 -7.43 -30.97 -9.80
CA ALA A 257 -8.86 -31.25 -9.83
C ALA A 257 -9.62 -30.42 -8.80
N THR A 258 -10.68 -29.76 -9.27
CA THR A 258 -11.58 -28.95 -8.44
C THR A 258 -12.92 -29.64 -8.20
N SER A 259 -13.29 -30.58 -9.08
CA SER A 259 -14.48 -31.42 -8.99
C SER A 259 -14.17 -32.88 -9.34
N ASP A 260 -15.11 -33.79 -9.08
CA ASP A 260 -14.99 -35.20 -9.50
C ASP A 260 -14.91 -35.35 -11.03
N ALA A 261 -15.49 -34.42 -11.79
CA ALA A 261 -15.40 -34.41 -13.25
C ALA A 261 -13.98 -34.17 -13.78
N ASP A 262 -13.12 -33.55 -12.98
CA ASP A 262 -11.72 -33.30 -13.31
C ASP A 262 -10.81 -34.50 -13.01
N LEU A 263 -11.32 -35.53 -12.33
CA LEU A 263 -10.54 -36.69 -11.93
C LEU A 263 -10.40 -37.72 -13.06
N PRO A 264 -9.24 -38.39 -13.16
CA PRO A 264 -9.08 -39.50 -14.09
C PRO A 264 -9.94 -40.69 -13.66
N SER A 265 -10.28 -41.56 -14.61
CA SER A 265 -11.06 -42.79 -14.35
C SER A 265 -10.43 -43.71 -13.31
N SER A 266 -9.10 -43.66 -13.12
CA SER A 266 -8.35 -44.43 -12.13
C SER A 266 -8.46 -43.88 -10.69
N ALA A 267 -9.10 -42.72 -10.48
CA ALA A 267 -9.15 -42.07 -9.16
C ALA A 267 -9.89 -42.92 -8.12
N LEU A 268 -10.97 -43.58 -8.51
CA LEU A 268 -11.72 -44.46 -7.60
C LEU A 268 -10.89 -45.67 -7.16
N ASP A 269 -10.14 -46.27 -8.08
CA ASP A 269 -9.30 -47.42 -7.76
C ASP A 269 -8.13 -47.01 -6.86
N GLN A 270 -7.57 -45.82 -7.07
CA GLN A 270 -6.56 -45.25 -6.19
C GLN A 270 -7.11 -44.95 -4.78
N ALA A 271 -8.34 -44.44 -4.68
CA ALA A 271 -9.03 -44.21 -3.40
C ALA A 271 -9.26 -45.52 -2.64
N LYS A 272 -9.62 -46.61 -3.35
CA LYS A 272 -9.74 -47.95 -2.74
C LYS A 272 -8.38 -48.45 -2.25
N ALA A 273 -7.32 -48.33 -3.05
CA ALA A 273 -5.97 -48.72 -2.65
C ALA A 273 -5.50 -47.98 -1.39
N MET A 274 -5.73 -46.66 -1.33
CA MET A 274 -5.46 -45.86 -0.13
C MET A 274 -6.33 -46.31 1.06
N GLY A 275 -7.61 -46.64 0.83
CA GLY A 275 -8.49 -47.19 1.86
C GLY A 275 -7.95 -48.48 2.47
N HIS A 276 -7.42 -49.39 1.64
CA HIS A 276 -6.75 -50.60 2.12
C HIS A 276 -5.49 -50.28 2.93
N ALA A 277 -4.65 -49.36 2.46
CA ALA A 277 -3.46 -48.92 3.17
C ALA A 277 -3.79 -48.30 4.55
N LEU A 278 -4.87 -47.52 4.63
CA LEU A 278 -5.37 -46.94 5.88
C LEU A 278 -5.93 -47.99 6.84
N SER A 279 -6.57 -49.04 6.33
CA SER A 279 -7.05 -50.14 7.16
C SER A 279 -5.88 -50.84 7.85
N LEU A 280 -4.82 -51.17 7.09
CA LEU A 280 -3.60 -51.77 7.64
C LEU A 280 -2.96 -50.86 8.71
N ALA A 281 -2.85 -49.57 8.43
CA ALA A 281 -2.31 -48.61 9.39
C ALA A 281 -3.16 -48.46 10.65
N LYS A 282 -4.49 -48.54 10.53
CA LYS A 282 -5.41 -48.49 11.67
C LYS A 282 -5.21 -49.70 12.58
N ASP A 283 -5.11 -50.90 12.01
CA ASP A 283 -4.98 -52.13 12.80
C ASP A 283 -3.69 -52.14 13.65
N GLU A 284 -2.62 -51.49 13.17
CA GLU A 284 -1.32 -51.43 13.87
C GLU A 284 -1.15 -50.19 14.77
N LEU A 285 -1.70 -49.03 14.37
CA LEU A 285 -1.35 -47.74 14.98
C LEU A 285 -2.51 -47.01 15.66
N TYR A 286 -3.75 -47.51 15.59
CA TYR A 286 -4.90 -46.79 16.10
C TYR A 286 -4.86 -46.61 17.63
N ASP A 287 -4.80 -45.34 18.03
CA ASP A 287 -5.06 -44.87 19.38
C ASP A 287 -5.82 -43.55 19.25
N CYS A 288 -7.00 -43.47 19.89
CA CYS A 288 -7.88 -42.32 19.76
C CYS A 288 -7.24 -41.03 20.30
N HIS A 289 -6.48 -41.11 21.40
CA HIS A 289 -5.85 -39.96 22.02
C HIS A 289 -4.68 -39.44 21.19
N GLU A 290 -3.81 -40.35 20.72
CA GLU A 290 -2.68 -40.00 19.85
C GLU A 290 -3.15 -39.43 18.51
N LEU A 291 -4.19 -40.02 17.92
CA LEU A 291 -4.75 -39.55 16.67
C LEU A 291 -5.41 -38.18 16.83
N ALA A 292 -6.17 -37.95 17.91
CA ALA A 292 -6.73 -36.65 18.23
C ALA A 292 -5.63 -35.59 18.45
N LYS A 293 -4.56 -35.92 19.20
CA LYS A 293 -3.40 -35.06 19.40
C LYS A 293 -2.73 -34.71 18.07
N LYS A 294 -2.59 -35.69 17.17
CA LYS A 294 -2.00 -35.47 15.83
C LYS A 294 -2.86 -34.58 14.95
N PHE A 295 -4.17 -34.81 14.89
CA PHE A 295 -5.07 -33.95 14.12
C PHE A 295 -5.11 -32.53 14.64
N ARG A 296 -5.10 -32.33 15.97
CA ARG A 296 -5.02 -31.00 16.58
C ARG A 296 -3.73 -30.27 16.17
N ALA A 297 -2.59 -30.94 16.20
CA ALA A 297 -1.31 -30.37 15.76
C ALA A 297 -1.32 -30.03 14.25
N MET A 298 -1.89 -30.90 13.42
CA MET A 298 -2.03 -30.65 11.98
C MET A 298 -2.97 -29.47 11.67
N LEU A 299 -4.08 -29.36 12.40
CA LEU A 299 -5.02 -28.25 12.29
C LEU A 299 -4.34 -26.93 12.63
N GLN A 300 -3.70 -26.84 13.80
CA GLN A 300 -2.96 -25.64 14.21
C GLN A 300 -1.85 -25.27 13.22
N SER A 301 -1.11 -26.25 12.69
CA SER A 301 -0.08 -25.98 11.68
C SER A 301 -0.69 -25.42 10.39
N THR A 302 -1.87 -25.91 10.00
CA THR A 302 -2.56 -25.48 8.79
C THR A 302 -3.16 -24.09 8.98
N GLU A 303 -3.79 -23.80 10.12
CA GLU A 303 -4.26 -22.47 10.50
C GLU A 303 -3.13 -21.44 10.46
N ARG A 304 -1.96 -21.74 11.06
CA ARG A 304 -0.77 -20.87 10.99
C ARG A 304 -0.28 -20.63 9.56
N LYS A 305 -0.32 -21.65 8.70
CA LYS A 305 0.05 -21.51 7.28
C LYS A 305 -0.93 -20.62 6.54
N VAL A 306 -2.24 -20.82 6.77
CA VAL A 306 -3.30 -19.99 6.18
C VAL A 306 -3.14 -18.55 6.64
N ASP A 307 -2.90 -18.29 7.92
CA ASP A 307 -2.64 -16.95 8.44
C ASP A 307 -1.38 -16.32 7.82
N GLY A 308 -0.31 -17.10 7.67
CA GLY A 308 0.90 -16.66 6.99
C GLY A 308 0.63 -16.25 5.54
N LEU A 309 -0.16 -17.04 4.80
CA LEU A 309 -0.56 -16.74 3.43
C LEU A 309 -1.54 -15.56 3.36
N LYS A 310 -2.51 -15.44 4.27
CA LYS A 310 -3.41 -14.29 4.39
C LYS A 310 -2.61 -13.00 4.57
N LYS A 311 -1.66 -13.00 5.51
CA LYS A 311 -0.75 -11.86 5.75
C LYS A 311 0.06 -11.50 4.50
N LYS A 312 0.64 -12.48 3.81
CA LYS A 312 1.37 -12.27 2.54
C LYS A 312 0.45 -11.71 1.45
N GLY A 313 -0.76 -12.24 1.31
CA GLY A 313 -1.76 -11.77 0.35
C GLY A 313 -2.16 -10.32 0.61
N THR A 314 -2.49 -9.97 1.85
CA THR A 314 -2.79 -8.59 2.25
C THR A 314 -1.62 -7.65 1.97
N PHE A 315 -0.39 -8.07 2.26
CA PHE A 315 0.81 -7.30 1.95
C PHE A 315 0.93 -7.00 0.44
N LEU A 316 0.78 -8.03 -0.42
CA LEU A 316 0.87 -7.87 -1.87
C LEU A 316 -0.24 -6.99 -2.44
N ILE A 317 -1.47 -7.14 -1.95
CA ILE A 317 -2.60 -6.28 -2.33
C ILE A 317 -2.30 -4.82 -1.97
N GLN A 318 -1.80 -4.56 -0.76
CA GLN A 318 -1.45 -3.20 -0.35
C GLN A 318 -0.29 -2.62 -1.16
N LEU A 319 0.69 -3.44 -1.55
CA LEU A 319 1.79 -3.01 -2.41
C LEU A 319 1.26 -2.63 -3.80
N ALA A 320 0.50 -3.52 -4.44
CA ALA A 320 -0.07 -3.30 -5.76
C ALA A 320 -1.07 -2.14 -5.82
N ALA A 321 -1.80 -1.87 -4.73
CA ALA A 321 -2.68 -0.71 -4.61
C ALA A 321 -1.92 0.64 -4.50
N LYS A 322 -0.65 0.61 -4.09
CA LYS A 322 0.21 1.79 -3.91
C LYS A 322 1.16 2.03 -5.08
N THR A 323 1.48 0.99 -5.85
CA THR A 323 2.32 1.14 -7.04
C THR A 323 1.60 1.93 -8.11
N PHE A 324 2.28 2.93 -8.68
CA PHE A 324 1.77 3.65 -9.83
C PHE A 324 1.88 2.78 -11.10
N PRO A 325 0.78 2.47 -11.80
CA PRO A 325 0.82 1.64 -13.00
C PRO A 325 1.70 2.25 -14.09
N LYS A 326 2.48 1.40 -14.80
CA LYS A 326 3.31 1.85 -15.93
C LYS A 326 2.52 2.63 -17.00
N PRO A 327 1.29 2.21 -17.38
CA PRO A 327 0.47 2.98 -18.32
C PRO A 327 0.21 4.43 -17.86
N LEU A 328 -0.14 4.63 -16.58
CA LEU A 328 -0.35 5.97 -16.03
C LEU A 328 0.95 6.78 -15.97
N HIS A 329 2.09 6.12 -15.71
CA HIS A 329 3.40 6.77 -15.76
C HIS A 329 3.75 7.26 -17.16
N CYS A 330 3.52 6.42 -18.18
CA CYS A 330 3.65 6.81 -19.57
C CYS A 330 2.77 8.03 -19.87
N LEU A 331 1.50 8.01 -19.47
CA LEU A 331 0.56 9.10 -19.72
C LEU A 331 1.09 10.44 -19.18
N SER A 332 1.45 10.50 -17.90
CA SER A 332 1.97 11.73 -17.29
C SER A 332 3.25 12.22 -17.97
N LEU A 333 4.17 11.30 -18.33
CA LEU A 333 5.42 11.67 -18.99
C LEU A 333 5.20 12.22 -20.41
N GLN A 334 4.31 11.60 -21.19
CA GLN A 334 4.00 12.03 -22.55
C GLN A 334 3.35 13.43 -22.55
N LEU A 335 2.36 13.63 -21.69
CA LEU A 335 1.69 14.93 -21.54
C LEU A 335 2.65 16.02 -21.07
N ALA A 336 3.50 15.72 -20.09
CA ALA A 336 4.50 16.68 -19.61
C ALA A 336 5.54 17.02 -20.69
N ALA A 337 5.97 16.04 -21.49
CA ALA A 337 6.88 16.29 -22.60
C ALA A 337 6.25 17.26 -23.61
N ASP A 338 5.01 16.99 -24.05
CA ASP A 338 4.34 17.86 -25.01
C ASP A 338 4.02 19.25 -24.45
N TYR A 339 3.71 19.37 -23.15
CA TYR A 339 3.54 20.66 -22.47
C TYR A 339 4.75 21.59 -22.66
N PHE A 340 5.95 21.09 -22.33
CA PHE A 340 7.17 21.90 -22.40
C PHE A 340 7.60 22.20 -23.83
N ILE A 341 7.18 21.39 -24.79
CA ILE A 341 7.65 21.49 -26.17
C ILE A 341 6.73 22.37 -27.01
N LEU A 342 5.42 22.25 -26.82
CA LEU A 342 4.45 23.12 -27.48
C LEU A 342 4.50 24.55 -26.93
N GLY A 343 5.05 24.74 -25.72
CA GLY A 343 5.12 26.04 -25.07
C GLY A 343 3.75 26.60 -24.69
N PHE A 344 3.79 27.72 -23.99
CA PHE A 344 2.62 28.54 -23.68
C PHE A 344 2.51 29.62 -24.76
N ASN A 345 1.47 29.58 -25.60
CA ASN A 345 1.32 30.54 -26.69
C ASN A 345 0.53 31.76 -26.21
N GLU A 346 0.69 32.90 -26.90
CA GLU A 346 -0.07 34.13 -26.57
C GLU A 346 -1.59 33.90 -26.58
N GLU A 347 -2.10 33.03 -27.46
CA GLU A 347 -3.52 32.65 -27.48
C GLU A 347 -3.98 31.94 -26.18
N ASP A 348 -3.12 31.14 -25.55
CA ASP A 348 -3.45 30.47 -24.31
C ASP A 348 -3.54 31.46 -23.15
N ALA A 349 -2.64 32.47 -23.14
CA ALA A 349 -2.65 33.53 -22.14
C ALA A 349 -3.92 34.39 -22.25
N VAL A 350 -4.33 34.76 -23.47
CA VAL A 350 -5.56 35.53 -23.70
C VAL A 350 -6.81 34.74 -23.27
N LYS A 351 -6.86 33.44 -23.57
CA LYS A 351 -7.96 32.57 -23.11
C LYS A 351 -8.00 32.47 -21.59
N GLU A 352 -6.84 32.28 -20.95
CA GLU A 352 -6.75 32.17 -19.50
C GLU A 352 -7.18 33.46 -18.80
N ASP A 353 -6.78 34.62 -19.33
CA ASP A 353 -7.21 35.93 -18.80
C ASP A 353 -8.71 36.19 -18.95
N ALA A 354 -9.32 35.76 -20.08
CA ALA A 354 -10.75 35.87 -20.29
C ALA A 354 -11.56 35.00 -19.29
N ILE A 355 -11.04 33.82 -18.99
CA ILE A 355 -11.67 32.85 -18.08
C ILE A 355 -11.41 33.22 -16.61
N ARG A 356 -10.32 33.93 -16.31
CA ARG A 356 -9.91 34.28 -14.94
C ARG A 356 -10.98 34.98 -14.11
N LYS A 357 -11.85 35.75 -14.76
CA LYS A 357 -13.00 36.41 -14.10
C LYS A 357 -13.99 35.43 -13.49
N LYS A 358 -14.10 34.22 -14.06
CA LYS A 358 -15.00 33.16 -13.58
C LYS A 358 -14.45 32.41 -12.36
N PHE A 359 -13.14 32.47 -12.08
CA PHE A 359 -12.54 31.71 -10.97
C PHE A 359 -12.99 32.20 -9.59
N GLU A 360 -13.53 33.41 -9.52
CA GLU A 360 -13.96 34.04 -8.27
C GLU A 360 -15.42 34.50 -8.31
N ASP A 361 -16.18 34.15 -9.35
CA ASP A 361 -17.56 34.59 -9.55
C ASP A 361 -18.53 33.77 -8.67
N PRO A 362 -19.10 34.35 -7.60
CA PRO A 362 -19.92 33.61 -6.64
C PRO A 362 -21.25 33.09 -7.24
N SER A 363 -21.61 33.49 -8.46
CA SER A 363 -22.80 32.98 -9.15
C SER A 363 -22.58 31.63 -9.85
N LEU A 364 -21.33 31.15 -9.88
CA LEU A 364 -20.94 29.88 -10.50
C LEU A 364 -20.76 28.75 -9.47
N TYR A 365 -20.74 27.51 -9.95
CA TYR A 365 -20.56 26.33 -9.12
C TYR A 365 -19.08 25.95 -9.07
N HIS A 366 -18.44 26.21 -7.94
CA HIS A 366 -17.01 25.99 -7.74
C HIS A 366 -16.69 24.62 -7.13
N TYR A 367 -15.81 23.88 -7.79
CA TYR A 367 -15.36 22.56 -7.36
C TYR A 367 -13.87 22.59 -7.04
N ALA A 368 -13.46 22.03 -5.91
CA ALA A 368 -12.06 21.81 -5.57
C ALA A 368 -11.69 20.34 -5.74
N ILE A 369 -10.66 20.07 -6.56
CA ILE A 369 -10.10 18.73 -6.78
C ILE A 369 -8.59 18.79 -6.52
N PHE A 370 -8.10 18.00 -5.58
CA PHE A 370 -6.67 17.94 -5.25
C PHE A 370 -6.12 16.57 -5.60
N SER A 371 -5.29 16.48 -6.64
CA SER A 371 -4.86 15.19 -7.19
C SER A 371 -3.51 15.22 -7.90
N ASP A 372 -2.79 14.10 -7.83
CA ASP A 372 -1.59 13.78 -8.61
C ASP A 372 -1.89 12.84 -9.79
N ASN A 373 -3.16 12.53 -10.05
CA ASN A 373 -3.59 11.55 -11.03
C ASN A 373 -4.44 12.20 -12.13
N VAL A 374 -3.83 12.42 -13.29
CA VAL A 374 -4.45 13.07 -14.46
C VAL A 374 -5.72 12.34 -14.89
N LEU A 375 -5.65 11.01 -15.05
CA LEU A 375 -6.77 10.22 -15.58
C LEU A 375 -7.94 10.12 -14.58
N ALA A 376 -7.64 10.02 -13.29
CA ALA A 376 -8.68 10.01 -12.26
C ALA A 376 -9.38 11.37 -12.20
N THR A 377 -8.61 12.46 -12.22
CA THR A 377 -9.13 13.84 -12.26
C THR A 377 -9.99 14.09 -13.50
N SER A 378 -9.56 13.61 -14.67
CA SER A 378 -10.34 13.76 -15.90
C SER A 378 -11.70 13.07 -15.82
N VAL A 379 -11.78 11.88 -15.20
CA VAL A 379 -13.06 11.19 -15.00
C VAL A 379 -13.97 11.95 -14.05
N VAL A 380 -13.44 12.56 -12.98
CA VAL A 380 -14.26 13.42 -12.10
C VAL A 380 -14.85 14.59 -12.88
N VAL A 381 -14.02 15.31 -13.65
CA VAL A 381 -14.47 16.46 -14.45
C VAL A 381 -15.48 16.01 -15.52
N ASN A 382 -15.14 15.00 -16.33
CA ASN A 382 -16.00 14.51 -17.40
C ASN A 382 -17.34 13.99 -16.87
N SER A 383 -17.32 13.19 -15.81
CA SER A 383 -18.55 12.66 -15.21
C SER A 383 -19.40 13.77 -14.59
N THR A 384 -18.81 14.81 -14.01
CA THR A 384 -19.57 15.96 -13.50
C THR A 384 -20.22 16.74 -14.64
N VAL A 385 -19.44 17.07 -15.68
CA VAL A 385 -19.92 17.89 -16.80
C VAL A 385 -20.97 17.17 -17.64
N LEU A 386 -20.77 15.88 -17.95
CA LEU A 386 -21.72 15.10 -18.74
C LEU A 386 -23.08 14.89 -18.07
N ASN A 387 -23.14 14.99 -16.74
CA ASN A 387 -24.39 14.87 -15.97
C ASN A 387 -24.96 16.21 -15.50
N ALA A 388 -24.28 17.33 -15.79
CA ALA A 388 -24.72 18.67 -15.43
C ALA A 388 -25.83 19.16 -16.37
N LYS A 389 -26.81 19.89 -15.84
CA LYS A 389 -27.85 20.55 -16.65
C LYS A 389 -27.36 21.84 -17.31
N GLU A 390 -26.45 22.55 -16.65
CA GLU A 390 -25.88 23.81 -17.12
C GLU A 390 -24.34 23.77 -17.07
N PRO A 391 -23.67 22.93 -17.89
CA PRO A 391 -22.21 22.76 -17.90
C PRO A 391 -21.37 24.05 -17.82
N GLN A 392 -21.85 25.13 -18.46
CA GLN A 392 -21.23 26.45 -18.50
C GLN A 392 -21.11 27.18 -17.17
N LYS A 393 -21.86 26.73 -16.16
CA LYS A 393 -21.81 27.29 -14.80
C LYS A 393 -20.80 26.58 -13.88
N HIS A 394 -20.16 25.51 -14.33
CA HIS A 394 -19.25 24.71 -13.50
C HIS A 394 -17.80 25.18 -13.66
N VAL A 395 -17.15 25.44 -12.53
CA VAL A 395 -15.76 25.90 -12.41
C VAL A 395 -14.97 24.88 -11.60
N PHE A 396 -14.01 24.21 -12.22
CA PHE A 396 -13.15 23.21 -11.58
C PHE A 396 -11.79 23.82 -11.24
N HIS A 397 -11.47 23.87 -9.96
CA HIS A 397 -10.15 24.24 -9.46
C HIS A 397 -9.36 22.99 -9.09
N ILE A 398 -8.39 22.66 -9.93
CA ILE A 398 -7.57 21.47 -9.85
C ILE A 398 -6.21 21.86 -9.30
N VAL A 399 -5.90 21.46 -8.07
CA VAL A 399 -4.56 21.66 -7.50
C VAL A 399 -3.78 20.37 -7.61
N THR A 400 -2.58 20.46 -8.16
CA THR A 400 -1.68 19.31 -8.32
C THR A 400 -0.26 19.66 -7.86
N ASP A 401 0.60 18.65 -7.74
CA ASP A 401 1.99 18.84 -7.37
C ASP A 401 2.84 19.32 -8.56
N LYS A 402 4.06 19.80 -8.27
CA LYS A 402 4.98 20.27 -9.30
C LYS A 402 5.31 19.21 -10.36
N LEU A 403 5.31 17.92 -10.00
CA LEU A 403 5.68 16.84 -10.91
C LEU A 403 4.57 16.57 -11.94
N ASN A 404 3.32 16.73 -11.54
CA ASN A 404 2.15 16.44 -12.37
C ASN A 404 1.54 17.70 -13.00
N PHE A 405 1.96 18.90 -12.59
CA PHE A 405 1.43 20.17 -13.10
C PHE A 405 1.45 20.28 -14.63
N ALA A 406 2.60 20.01 -15.26
CA ALA A 406 2.74 20.05 -16.71
C ALA A 406 1.77 19.09 -17.42
N ALA A 407 1.69 17.85 -16.91
CA ALA A 407 0.80 16.83 -17.46
C ALA A 407 -0.68 17.20 -17.30
N MET A 408 -1.06 17.71 -16.13
CA MET A 408 -2.42 18.13 -15.82
C MET A 408 -2.86 19.33 -16.67
N LYS A 409 -2.00 20.36 -16.80
CA LYS A 409 -2.25 21.51 -17.68
C LYS A 409 -2.39 21.07 -19.14
N MET A 410 -1.52 20.17 -19.61
CA MET A 410 -1.58 19.69 -20.99
C MET A 410 -2.85 18.89 -21.26
N TRP A 411 -3.23 17.99 -20.36
CA TRP A 411 -4.46 17.20 -20.52
C TRP A 411 -5.69 18.10 -20.67
N PHE A 412 -5.89 19.05 -19.75
CA PHE A 412 -7.03 19.97 -19.82
C PHE A 412 -6.86 21.07 -20.88
N ARG A 413 -5.71 21.18 -21.55
CA ARG A 413 -5.58 22.01 -22.76
C ARG A 413 -6.19 21.33 -23.98
N ILE A 414 -6.07 20.00 -24.08
CA ILE A 414 -6.46 19.23 -25.27
C ILE A 414 -7.76 18.43 -25.11
N SER A 415 -8.15 18.13 -23.87
CA SER A 415 -9.26 17.23 -23.52
C SER A 415 -10.19 17.84 -22.46
N ALA A 416 -10.20 19.17 -22.31
CA ALA A 416 -11.20 19.82 -21.46
C ALA A 416 -12.60 19.72 -22.10
N PRO A 417 -13.65 19.42 -21.33
CA PRO A 417 -15.02 19.58 -21.78
C PRO A 417 -15.28 21.03 -22.23
N ALA A 418 -15.83 21.20 -23.43
CA ALA A 418 -15.94 22.51 -24.10
C ALA A 418 -16.73 23.55 -23.29
N ASP A 419 -17.70 23.11 -22.49
CA ASP A 419 -18.61 24.00 -21.80
C ASP A 419 -18.14 24.39 -20.39
N ALA A 420 -17.24 23.64 -19.75
CA ALA A 420 -16.84 23.88 -18.36
C ALA A 420 -15.61 24.77 -18.22
N THR A 421 -15.51 25.48 -17.10
CA THR A 421 -14.32 26.29 -16.77
C THR A 421 -13.35 25.47 -15.94
N ILE A 422 -12.07 25.45 -16.33
CA ILE A 422 -11.03 24.65 -15.66
C ILE A 422 -9.84 25.52 -15.30
N GLN A 423 -9.47 25.53 -14.03
CA GLN A 423 -8.26 26.12 -13.50
C GLN A 423 -7.35 24.99 -12.99
N VAL A 424 -6.11 24.95 -13.45
CA VAL A 424 -5.10 24.02 -12.94
C VAL A 424 -4.00 24.83 -12.25
N GLU A 425 -3.75 24.54 -10.98
CA GLU A 425 -2.82 25.25 -10.12
C GLU A 425 -1.75 24.31 -9.57
N ASN A 426 -0.55 24.86 -9.37
CA ASN A 426 0.56 24.16 -8.74
C ASN A 426 0.57 24.47 -7.24
N ILE A 427 0.57 23.43 -6.41
CA ILE A 427 0.66 23.59 -4.95
C ILE A 427 1.87 24.41 -4.50
N ASN A 428 2.97 24.36 -5.26
CA ASN A 428 4.19 25.09 -4.92
C ASN A 428 4.07 26.60 -5.10
N ASP A 429 3.05 27.08 -5.82
CA ASP A 429 2.82 28.52 -6.02
C ASP A 429 2.12 29.15 -4.80
N PHE A 430 1.61 28.33 -3.88
CA PHE A 430 0.99 28.78 -2.64
C PHE A 430 2.06 29.23 -1.62
N LYS A 431 2.42 30.51 -1.69
CA LYS A 431 3.45 31.12 -0.81
C LYS A 431 3.18 30.95 0.69
N TRP A 432 1.90 30.88 1.08
CA TRP A 432 1.48 30.66 2.47
C TRP A 432 1.68 29.21 2.94
N LEU A 433 1.81 28.26 2.00
CA LEU A 433 1.95 26.84 2.30
C LEU A 433 3.42 26.50 2.63
N ASN A 434 3.80 26.75 3.88
CA ASN A 434 5.13 26.47 4.39
C ASN A 434 5.06 25.97 5.85
N SER A 435 6.17 25.48 6.40
CA SER A 435 6.21 24.91 7.76
C SER A 435 6.00 25.91 8.89
N SER A 436 6.11 27.22 8.62
CA SER A 436 5.79 28.24 9.62
C SER A 436 4.28 28.31 9.89
N TYR A 437 3.45 28.07 8.87
CA TYR A 437 2.00 28.16 8.97
C TYR A 437 1.31 26.79 9.04
N CYS A 438 1.81 25.78 8.32
CA CYS A 438 1.17 24.48 8.21
C CYS A 438 1.73 23.47 9.24
N SER A 439 0.90 23.08 10.22
CA SER A 439 1.27 22.09 11.25
C SER A 439 1.74 20.75 10.67
N VAL A 440 1.16 20.29 9.56
CA VAL A 440 1.58 19.03 8.92
C VAL A 440 2.96 19.13 8.31
N LEU A 441 3.25 20.21 7.55
CA LEU A 441 4.58 20.43 6.98
C LEU A 441 5.64 20.52 8.07
N ARG A 442 5.35 21.25 9.16
CA ARG A 442 6.23 21.33 10.33
C ARG A 442 6.53 19.95 10.93
N GLN A 443 5.51 19.10 11.05
CA GLN A 443 5.69 17.74 11.54
C GLN A 443 6.50 16.87 10.56
N LEU A 444 6.25 16.98 9.25
CA LEU A 444 6.97 16.24 8.20
C LEU A 444 8.46 16.60 8.16
N GLU A 445 8.79 17.85 8.46
CA GLU A 445 10.18 18.33 8.52
C GLU A 445 10.92 17.83 9.77
N SER A 446 10.20 17.47 10.84
CA SER A 446 10.79 17.02 12.11
C SER A 446 11.60 15.72 11.98
N ALA A 447 12.73 15.65 12.69
CA ALA A 447 13.59 14.47 12.70
C ALA A 447 12.87 13.22 13.23
N ARG A 448 12.01 13.39 14.24
CA ARG A 448 11.21 12.32 14.86
C ARG A 448 10.23 11.68 13.86
N LEU A 449 9.56 12.48 13.04
CA LEU A 449 8.63 11.96 12.05
C LEU A 449 9.36 11.32 10.87
N LYS A 450 10.49 11.91 10.46
CA LYS A 450 11.37 11.29 9.46
C LYS A 450 11.86 9.92 9.93
N GLU A 451 12.18 9.77 11.21
CA GLU A 451 12.57 8.50 11.80
C GLU A 451 11.42 7.49 11.85
N TYR A 452 10.22 7.91 12.27
CA TYR A 452 9.03 7.08 12.34
C TYR A 452 8.57 6.54 10.97
N TYR A 453 8.61 7.36 9.91
CA TYR A 453 8.16 6.98 8.57
C TYR A 453 9.24 6.33 7.70
N PHE A 454 10.51 6.77 7.81
CA PHE A 454 11.56 6.41 6.84
C PHE A 454 12.67 5.48 7.36
N LYS A 455 12.75 5.13 8.66
CA LYS A 455 13.72 4.09 9.10
C LYS A 455 13.25 2.68 8.72
N ALA A 456 14.08 1.97 7.97
CA ALA A 456 13.85 0.61 7.50
C ALA A 456 13.86 -0.46 8.61
N ASN A 457 14.52 -0.20 9.75
CA ASN A 457 14.97 -1.21 10.71
C ASN A 457 14.27 -1.19 12.08
N HIS A 458 12.99 -0.80 12.16
CA HIS A 458 12.25 -1.01 13.41
C HIS A 458 11.92 -2.51 13.57
N PRO A 459 12.29 -3.18 14.69
CA PRO A 459 12.09 -4.63 14.90
C PRO A 459 10.62 -5.09 14.94
N SER A 460 9.67 -4.16 14.84
CA SER A 460 8.24 -4.39 14.66
C SER A 460 7.81 -4.52 13.18
N SER A 461 8.72 -4.39 12.22
CA SER A 461 8.38 -4.33 10.78
C SER A 461 7.98 -5.67 10.17
N ILE A 462 8.39 -6.81 10.76
CA ILE A 462 8.03 -8.15 10.28
C ILE A 462 7.06 -8.87 11.25
N SER A 463 7.12 -8.56 12.55
CA SER A 463 6.32 -9.21 13.58
C SER A 463 4.95 -8.56 13.84
N ALA A 464 4.78 -7.26 13.56
CA ALA A 464 3.58 -6.51 13.97
C ALA A 464 2.49 -6.33 12.88
N GLY A 465 2.44 -7.20 11.87
CA GLY A 465 1.28 -7.33 10.99
C GLY A 465 1.11 -6.26 9.91
N ALA A 466 0.02 -6.38 9.15
CA ALA A 466 -0.29 -5.58 7.95
C ALA A 466 -0.55 -4.09 8.23
N ASP A 467 -0.74 -3.73 9.51
CA ASP A 467 -1.01 -2.35 9.91
C ASP A 467 0.20 -1.47 9.61
N ASN A 468 1.43 -1.91 9.90
CA ASN A 468 2.67 -1.14 9.76
C ASN A 468 3.02 -0.70 8.32
N LEU A 469 2.42 -1.33 7.29
CA LEU A 469 2.64 -0.95 5.90
C LEU A 469 1.73 0.21 5.45
N LYS A 470 0.58 0.43 6.11
CA LYS A 470 -0.23 1.65 5.96
C LYS A 470 0.59 2.89 6.35
N TYR A 471 1.45 2.75 7.36
CA TYR A 471 2.34 3.79 7.88
C TYR A 471 3.47 4.16 6.92
N ARG A 472 3.68 3.45 5.81
CA ARG A 472 4.67 3.83 4.78
C ARG A 472 4.06 4.40 3.50
N ASN A 473 2.75 4.68 3.47
CA ASN A 473 2.11 5.22 2.28
C ASN A 473 2.41 6.73 2.15
N PRO A 474 3.18 7.17 1.13
CA PRO A 474 3.47 8.58 0.92
C PRO A 474 2.20 9.42 0.71
N LYS A 475 1.09 8.82 0.27
CA LYS A 475 -0.20 9.52 0.14
C LYS A 475 -0.71 10.10 1.45
N TYR A 476 -0.46 9.47 2.60
CA TYR A 476 -0.84 10.05 3.91
C TYR A 476 0.04 11.21 4.36
N LEU A 477 1.17 11.42 3.67
CA LEU A 477 2.07 12.55 3.85
C LEU A 477 1.94 13.56 2.70
N SER A 478 1.12 13.26 1.69
CA SER A 478 0.91 14.16 0.56
C SER A 478 0.18 15.39 1.02
N MET A 479 0.79 16.55 0.81
CA MET A 479 0.18 17.83 1.13
C MET A 479 -1.11 18.08 0.36
N LEU A 480 -1.28 17.48 -0.82
CA LEU A 480 -2.54 17.54 -1.58
C LEU A 480 -3.72 17.03 -0.75
N ASN A 481 -3.53 15.99 0.06
CA ASN A 481 -4.58 15.48 0.95
C ASN A 481 -4.87 16.41 2.12
N HIS A 482 -3.91 17.24 2.53
CA HIS A 482 -4.08 18.17 3.64
C HIS A 482 -4.57 19.55 3.19
N LEU A 483 -4.45 19.91 1.91
CA LEU A 483 -5.00 21.15 1.35
C LEU A 483 -6.50 21.31 1.58
N ARG A 484 -7.26 20.21 1.76
CA ARG A 484 -8.69 20.25 2.08
C ARG A 484 -9.00 21.01 3.37
N PHE A 485 -8.04 21.14 4.28
CA PHE A 485 -8.15 21.93 5.51
C PHE A 485 -7.78 23.40 5.34
N TYR A 486 -7.41 23.81 4.13
CA TYR A 486 -6.97 25.16 3.79
C TYR A 486 -7.78 25.77 2.64
N LEU A 487 -9.00 25.25 2.40
CA LEU A 487 -9.86 25.74 1.32
C LEU A 487 -10.09 27.27 1.38
N PRO A 488 -10.28 27.91 2.55
CA PRO A 488 -10.37 29.38 2.60
C PRO A 488 -9.08 30.12 2.25
N GLU A 489 -7.90 29.52 2.49
CA GLU A 489 -6.61 30.10 2.14
C GLU A 489 -6.30 29.92 0.65
N VAL A 490 -6.76 28.81 0.05
CA VAL A 490 -6.68 28.59 -1.40
C VAL A 490 -7.66 29.50 -2.14
N TYR A 491 -8.92 29.60 -1.68
CA TYR A 491 -9.98 30.37 -2.33
C TYR A 491 -10.63 31.40 -1.39
N PRO A 492 -9.93 32.50 -1.03
CA PRO A 492 -10.38 33.44 -0.02
C PRO A 492 -11.65 34.23 -0.38
N LYS A 493 -11.94 34.38 -1.67
CA LYS A 493 -13.09 35.16 -2.16
C LYS A 493 -14.37 34.34 -2.34
N LEU A 494 -14.29 33.01 -2.32
CA LEU A 494 -15.45 32.14 -2.46
C LEU A 494 -16.19 32.00 -1.11
N GLU A 495 -17.51 31.89 -1.18
CA GLU A 495 -18.37 31.69 0.00
C GLU A 495 -18.71 30.21 0.23
N LYS A 496 -18.93 29.44 -0.83
CA LYS A 496 -19.16 27.98 -0.78
C LYS A 496 -18.32 27.29 -1.85
N ILE A 497 -17.93 26.05 -1.58
CA ILE A 497 -17.19 25.22 -2.55
C ILE A 497 -17.53 23.74 -2.33
N LEU A 498 -17.64 22.98 -3.43
CA LEU A 498 -17.78 21.53 -3.34
C LEU A 498 -16.41 20.86 -3.52
N PHE A 499 -15.94 20.18 -2.49
CA PHE A 499 -14.73 19.37 -2.57
C PHE A 499 -15.04 17.99 -3.15
N LEU A 500 -14.25 17.53 -4.12
CA LEU A 500 -14.34 16.21 -4.74
C LEU A 500 -12.98 15.51 -4.70
N ASP A 501 -12.92 14.28 -4.18
CA ASP A 501 -11.72 13.43 -4.33
C ASP A 501 -11.62 12.91 -5.79
N ASP A 502 -10.42 12.52 -6.22
CA ASP A 502 -10.16 12.05 -7.59
C ASP A 502 -10.69 10.64 -7.90
N ASP A 503 -11.11 9.91 -6.88
CA ASP A 503 -11.58 8.53 -6.95
C ASP A 503 -13.11 8.43 -6.89
N ILE A 504 -13.81 9.47 -7.32
CA ILE A 504 -15.27 9.51 -7.43
C ILE A 504 -15.75 9.52 -8.88
N VAL A 505 -17.02 9.19 -9.06
CA VAL A 505 -17.75 9.33 -10.32
C VAL A 505 -19.07 10.02 -10.02
N VAL A 506 -19.37 11.08 -10.78
CA VAL A 506 -20.66 11.77 -10.73
C VAL A 506 -21.64 11.12 -11.70
N GLN A 507 -22.86 10.88 -11.24
CA GLN A 507 -23.94 10.24 -12.01
C GLN A 507 -25.17 11.14 -12.16
N LYS A 508 -25.24 12.25 -11.42
CA LYS A 508 -26.36 13.19 -11.43
C LYS A 508 -25.88 14.63 -11.29
N ASP A 509 -26.71 15.57 -11.70
CA ASP A 509 -26.47 17.00 -11.54
C ASP A 509 -26.23 17.38 -10.07
N LEU A 510 -25.10 18.04 -9.80
CA LEU A 510 -24.67 18.44 -8.46
C LEU A 510 -25.03 19.89 -8.12
N ALA A 511 -25.51 20.69 -9.08
CA ALA A 511 -25.90 22.08 -8.84
C ALA A 511 -26.88 22.27 -7.65
N PRO A 512 -27.87 21.38 -7.40
CA PRO A 512 -28.78 21.54 -6.26
C PRO A 512 -28.11 21.52 -4.88
N LEU A 513 -26.84 21.07 -4.78
CA LEU A 513 -26.10 21.09 -3.52
C LEU A 513 -25.88 22.50 -2.96
N TRP A 514 -25.79 23.51 -3.84
CA TRP A 514 -25.58 24.91 -3.40
C TRP A 514 -26.78 25.50 -2.67
N GLU A 515 -27.97 24.99 -2.97
CA GLU A 515 -29.26 25.40 -2.40
C GLU A 515 -29.58 24.73 -1.06
N ILE A 516 -28.77 23.74 -0.63
CA ILE A 516 -28.98 23.08 0.66
C ILE A 516 -28.70 24.07 1.80
N ASP A 517 -29.70 24.24 2.68
CA ASP A 517 -29.52 24.92 3.95
C ASP A 517 -28.72 24.03 4.91
N MET A 518 -27.45 24.38 5.10
CA MET A 518 -26.54 23.68 6.00
C MET A 518 -26.74 24.05 7.48
N GLN A 519 -27.78 24.83 7.83
CA GLN A 519 -28.16 25.17 9.21
C GLN A 519 -27.00 25.83 10.00
N GLY A 520 -26.22 26.67 9.32
CA GLY A 520 -25.03 27.31 9.89
C GLY A 520 -23.90 26.33 10.25
N LYS A 521 -23.91 25.10 9.72
CA LYS A 521 -22.78 24.16 9.79
C LYS A 521 -21.76 24.49 8.69
N VAL A 522 -20.52 24.06 8.87
CA VAL A 522 -19.41 24.39 7.96
C VAL A 522 -19.26 23.32 6.87
N ASN A 523 -19.49 22.06 7.22
CA ASN A 523 -19.31 20.90 6.32
C ASN A 523 -20.66 20.24 6.06
N GLY A 524 -21.01 20.00 4.80
CA GLY A 524 -22.12 19.17 4.38
C GLY A 524 -21.55 17.84 3.88
N ALA A 525 -21.90 16.74 4.54
CA ALA A 525 -21.35 15.44 4.20
C ALA A 525 -22.37 14.33 4.44
N VAL A 526 -22.24 13.22 3.70
CA VAL A 526 -23.01 12.01 3.98
C VAL A 526 -22.38 11.25 5.15
N GLU A 527 -23.21 10.95 6.13
CA GLU A 527 -22.85 10.12 7.27
C GLU A 527 -22.66 8.65 6.86
N THR A 528 -21.58 8.04 7.35
CA THR A 528 -21.17 6.68 6.99
C THR A 528 -21.46 5.64 8.05
N CYS A 529 -21.95 6.06 9.22
CA CYS A 529 -22.22 5.13 10.30
C CYS A 529 -23.36 4.16 9.96
N LYS A 530 -23.13 2.89 10.31
CA LYS A 530 -24.15 1.84 10.44
C LYS A 530 -24.18 1.38 11.90
N GLU A 531 -24.94 0.35 12.24
CA GLU A 531 -25.16 -0.09 13.63
C GLU A 531 -23.86 -0.20 14.47
N SER A 532 -22.74 -0.68 13.89
CA SER A 532 -21.44 -0.81 14.57
C SER A 532 -20.20 -0.37 13.77
N PHE A 533 -20.37 0.24 12.59
CA PHE A 533 -19.28 0.64 11.69
C PHE A 533 -19.17 2.15 11.55
N HIS A 534 -17.94 2.65 11.38
CA HIS A 534 -17.59 4.05 11.08
C HIS A 534 -18.04 5.10 12.11
N ARG A 535 -18.02 4.76 13.41
CA ARG A 535 -18.14 5.73 14.51
C ARG A 535 -16.78 6.26 14.95
N PHE A 536 -16.77 7.31 15.77
CA PHE A 536 -15.54 8.00 16.20
C PHE A 536 -14.57 7.06 16.94
N ASP A 537 -15.07 6.10 17.71
CA ASP A 537 -14.28 5.09 18.43
C ASP A 537 -13.37 4.23 17.53
N LYS A 538 -13.69 4.10 16.24
CA LYS A 538 -12.85 3.39 15.26
C LYS A 538 -11.69 4.23 14.73
N TYR A 539 -11.75 5.55 14.88
CA TYR A 539 -10.78 6.48 14.29
C TYR A 539 -9.91 7.15 15.34
N LEU A 540 -10.44 7.36 16.55
CA LEU A 540 -9.80 8.11 17.62
C LEU A 540 -9.51 7.21 18.83
N ASN A 541 -8.47 7.56 19.57
CA ASN A 541 -8.07 6.86 20.78
C ASN A 541 -8.85 7.37 22.00
N PHE A 542 -10.01 6.78 22.28
CA PHE A 542 -10.84 7.14 23.45
C PHE A 542 -10.26 6.73 24.81
N SER A 543 -9.16 5.96 24.84
CA SER A 543 -8.40 5.76 26.08
C SER A 543 -7.58 6.99 26.46
N ASN A 544 -7.43 7.97 25.55
CA ASN A 544 -6.75 9.23 25.84
C ASN A 544 -7.76 10.26 26.36
N PRO A 545 -7.55 10.86 27.56
CA PRO A 545 -8.45 11.86 28.14
C PRO A 545 -8.76 13.04 27.21
N LYS A 546 -7.77 13.51 26.43
CA LYS A 546 -7.97 14.61 25.47
C LYS A 546 -9.05 14.30 24.43
N ILE A 547 -9.26 13.04 24.09
CA ILE A 547 -10.30 12.60 23.16
C ILE A 547 -11.61 12.39 23.90
N SER A 548 -11.62 11.60 24.98
CA SER A 548 -12.84 11.25 25.71
C SER A 548 -13.55 12.44 26.37
N GLU A 549 -12.80 13.48 26.73
CA GLU A 549 -13.37 14.70 27.32
C GLU A 549 -13.96 15.67 26.28
N ASN A 550 -13.57 15.57 25.00
CA ASN A 550 -13.97 16.51 23.95
C ASN A 550 -14.93 15.92 22.90
N PHE A 551 -14.98 14.59 22.77
CA PHE A 551 -15.75 13.90 21.73
C PHE A 551 -16.57 12.75 22.30
N GLU A 552 -17.65 12.39 21.61
CA GLU A 552 -18.44 11.20 21.93
C GLU A 552 -17.96 10.00 21.10
N ALA A 553 -17.69 8.87 21.77
CA ALA A 553 -17.28 7.63 21.11
C ALA A 553 -18.32 7.12 20.10
N SER A 554 -19.60 7.32 20.42
CA SER A 554 -20.74 6.92 19.60
C SER A 554 -21.04 7.90 18.47
N ALA A 555 -20.36 9.05 18.37
CA ALA A 555 -20.62 10.02 17.30
C ALA A 555 -20.48 9.38 15.92
N CYS A 556 -21.40 9.74 15.01
CA CYS A 556 -21.42 9.22 13.65
C CYS A 556 -20.26 9.81 12.84
N GLY A 557 -19.45 8.96 12.20
CA GLY A 557 -18.45 9.42 11.25
C GLY A 557 -19.05 9.68 9.87
N TRP A 558 -18.53 10.68 9.19
CA TRP A 558 -18.74 10.94 7.77
C TRP A 558 -17.43 10.63 7.00
N ALA A 559 -17.42 10.81 5.69
CA ALA A 559 -16.22 10.61 4.89
C ALA A 559 -15.93 11.83 4.01
N PHE A 560 -14.65 12.04 3.73
CA PHE A 560 -14.28 12.89 2.62
C PHE A 560 -14.56 12.18 1.30
N GLY A 561 -14.75 12.96 0.23
CA GLY A 561 -14.91 12.46 -1.14
C GLY A 561 -15.89 13.28 -1.95
N MET A 562 -16.95 13.72 -1.29
CA MET A 562 -17.82 14.77 -1.75
C MET A 562 -18.34 15.54 -0.53
N ASN A 563 -17.90 16.79 -0.39
CA ASN A 563 -18.21 17.60 0.77
C ASN A 563 -18.53 19.02 0.33
N MET A 564 -19.67 19.55 0.76
CA MET A 564 -20.00 20.96 0.59
C MET A 564 -19.39 21.75 1.76
N PHE A 565 -18.57 22.75 1.47
CA PHE A 565 -17.99 23.60 2.51
C PHE A 565 -18.50 25.03 2.41
N ASP A 566 -19.04 25.52 3.52
CA ASP A 566 -19.34 26.94 3.71
C ASP A 566 -18.07 27.65 4.19
N LEU A 567 -17.35 28.27 3.24
CA LEU A 567 -16.08 28.95 3.50
C LEU A 567 -16.28 30.24 4.31
N LYS A 568 -17.47 30.84 4.27
CA LYS A 568 -17.79 32.03 5.07
C LYS A 568 -17.91 31.67 6.55
N GLU A 569 -18.68 30.64 6.89
CA GLU A 569 -18.74 30.13 8.26
C GLU A 569 -17.42 29.48 8.69
N TRP A 570 -16.68 28.86 7.77
CA TRP A 570 -15.32 28.35 8.04
C TRP A 570 -14.40 29.45 8.56
N ARG A 571 -14.32 30.59 7.84
CA ARG A 571 -13.48 31.74 8.23
C ARG A 571 -13.94 32.32 9.56
N LYS A 572 -15.24 32.53 9.73
CA LYS A 572 -15.85 33.10 10.95
C LYS A 572 -15.51 32.28 12.21
N ARG A 573 -15.46 30.96 12.09
CA ARG A 573 -15.16 30.04 13.21
C ARG A 573 -13.70 29.61 13.29
N ASN A 574 -12.85 30.12 12.40
CA ASN A 574 -11.43 29.77 12.30
C ASN A 574 -11.19 28.24 12.29
N ILE A 575 -11.88 27.51 11.41
CA ILE A 575 -11.79 26.05 11.38
C ILE A 575 -10.37 25.57 11.03
N THR A 576 -9.63 26.31 10.19
CA THR A 576 -8.21 26.02 9.92
C THR A 576 -7.37 26.06 11.21
N GLY A 577 -7.66 27.00 12.12
CA GLY A 577 -7.00 27.07 13.43
C GLY A 577 -7.34 25.89 14.35
N ILE A 578 -8.59 25.41 14.34
CA ILE A 578 -8.98 24.19 15.06
C ILE A 578 -8.22 22.98 14.53
N TYR A 579 -8.11 22.88 13.20
CA TYR A 579 -7.33 21.84 12.55
C TYR A 579 -5.84 21.87 12.98
N HIS A 580 -5.21 23.05 13.00
CA HIS A 580 -3.83 23.22 13.49
C HIS A 580 -3.67 22.75 14.93
N TYR A 581 -4.55 23.19 15.83
CA TYR A 581 -4.53 22.81 17.24
C TYR A 581 -4.51 21.29 17.42
N TRP A 582 -5.46 20.59 16.79
CA TRP A 582 -5.53 19.13 16.93
C TRP A 582 -4.37 18.42 16.26
N GLN A 583 -3.93 18.92 15.10
CA GLN A 583 -2.78 18.35 14.41
C GLN A 583 -1.53 18.41 15.30
N ASP A 584 -1.28 19.56 15.93
CA ASP A 584 -0.16 19.76 16.86
C ASP A 584 -0.29 18.90 18.12
N MET A 585 -1.50 18.76 18.65
CA MET A 585 -1.76 17.85 19.78
C MET A 585 -1.52 16.37 19.46
N ASN A 586 -1.54 15.99 18.18
CA ASN A 586 -1.27 14.62 17.75
C ASN A 586 0.13 14.43 17.11
N GLU A 587 1.11 15.27 17.48
CA GLU A 587 2.49 15.12 17.01
C GLU A 587 3.08 13.74 17.33
N ASP A 588 2.74 13.17 18.49
CA ASP A 588 3.20 11.86 18.95
C ASP A 588 2.35 10.67 18.49
N ARG A 589 1.28 10.91 17.70
CA ARG A 589 0.35 9.90 17.18
C ARG A 589 -0.38 9.09 18.27
N THR A 590 -0.63 9.71 19.42
CA THR A 590 -1.40 9.11 20.53
C THR A 590 -2.90 9.34 20.43
N LEU A 591 -3.36 10.39 19.75
CA LEU A 591 -4.79 10.73 19.60
C LEU A 591 -5.44 9.96 18.44
N TRP A 592 -4.74 9.89 17.30
CA TRP A 592 -5.08 9.01 16.19
C TRP A 592 -3.81 8.60 15.44
N LYS A 593 -3.89 7.52 14.67
CA LYS A 593 -2.71 6.95 14.01
C LYS A 593 -2.35 7.60 12.68
N LEU A 594 -3.25 7.60 11.72
CA LEU A 594 -2.94 7.97 10.33
C LEU A 594 -4.16 8.50 9.56
N GLY A 595 -3.88 9.23 8.47
CA GLY A 595 -4.85 9.69 7.49
C GLY A 595 -5.46 11.04 7.82
N SER A 596 -6.17 11.60 6.85
CA SER A 596 -6.85 12.90 6.93
C SER A 596 -8.26 12.79 7.51
N LEU A 597 -8.89 11.60 7.50
CA LEU A 597 -10.25 11.46 8.02
C LEU A 597 -10.35 11.69 9.54
N PRO A 598 -9.52 11.06 10.41
CA PRO A 598 -9.59 11.32 11.84
C PRO A 598 -9.46 12.82 12.22
N PRO A 599 -8.48 13.59 11.70
CA PRO A 599 -8.44 15.02 11.98
C PRO A 599 -9.62 15.78 11.35
N GLY A 600 -10.19 15.31 10.24
CA GLY A 600 -11.45 15.82 9.70
C GLY A 600 -12.60 15.70 10.68
N LEU A 601 -12.86 14.49 11.17
CA LEU A 601 -13.94 14.21 12.13
C LEU A 601 -13.83 15.10 13.38
N ILE A 602 -12.63 15.24 13.92
CA ILE A 602 -12.35 16.11 15.07
C ILE A 602 -12.56 17.60 14.74
N THR A 603 -12.03 18.06 13.60
CA THR A 603 -12.07 19.48 13.20
C THR A 603 -13.50 19.97 12.98
N PHE A 604 -14.36 19.12 12.41
CA PHE A 604 -15.75 19.45 12.09
C PHE A 604 -16.76 18.84 13.07
N TYR A 605 -16.33 18.45 14.27
CA TYR A 605 -17.22 17.90 15.29
C TYR A 605 -18.31 18.91 15.66
N ASN A 606 -19.58 18.49 15.66
CA ASN A 606 -20.77 19.35 15.78
C ASN A 606 -20.89 20.49 14.74
N LEU A 607 -20.07 20.47 13.69
CA LEU A 607 -20.04 21.45 12.60
C LEU A 607 -20.33 20.81 11.23
N THR A 608 -20.82 19.58 11.22
CA THR A 608 -21.22 18.85 10.01
C THR A 608 -22.74 18.75 9.92
N TYR A 609 -23.28 19.07 8.75
CA TYR A 609 -24.66 18.82 8.35
C TYR A 609 -24.75 17.47 7.65
N ALA A 610 -25.60 16.58 8.17
CA ALA A 610 -25.80 15.24 7.62
C ALA A 610 -26.67 15.30 6.37
N MET A 611 -26.06 15.06 5.21
CA MET A 611 -26.76 15.03 3.92
C MET A 611 -27.45 13.68 3.67
N GLU A 612 -28.44 13.69 2.79
CA GLU A 612 -29.12 12.46 2.35
C GLU A 612 -28.14 11.45 1.73
N ARG A 613 -28.29 10.17 2.07
CA ARG A 613 -27.39 9.09 1.63
C ARG A 613 -27.30 8.92 0.11
N SER A 614 -28.31 9.34 -0.64
CA SER A 614 -28.32 9.28 -2.10
C SER A 614 -27.34 10.26 -2.74
N TRP A 615 -26.84 11.26 -2.01
CA TRP A 615 -25.85 12.19 -2.53
C TRP A 615 -24.48 11.54 -2.75
N HIS A 616 -24.04 10.67 -1.84
CA HIS A 616 -22.68 10.10 -1.85
C HIS A 616 -22.68 8.66 -1.35
N VAL A 617 -22.48 7.71 -2.26
CA VAL A 617 -22.37 6.28 -1.94
C VAL A 617 -20.91 5.84 -1.97
N LEU A 618 -20.45 5.31 -0.85
CA LEU A 618 -19.08 4.86 -0.65
C LEU A 618 -18.95 3.34 -0.70
N GLY A 619 -17.73 2.86 -0.89
CA GLY A 619 -17.32 1.48 -0.70
C GLY A 619 -16.88 0.77 -1.97
N LEU A 620 -16.96 1.39 -3.16
CA LEU A 620 -16.66 0.71 -4.42
C LEU A 620 -15.19 0.26 -4.50
N GLY A 621 -14.31 0.83 -3.67
CA GLY A 621 -12.90 0.46 -3.57
C GLY A 621 -12.55 -0.52 -2.45
N TYR A 622 -13.52 -1.09 -1.70
CA TYR A 622 -13.26 -2.14 -0.69
C TYR A 622 -14.41 -3.10 -0.40
N ASP A 623 -15.66 -2.75 -0.68
CA ASP A 623 -16.85 -3.55 -0.36
C ASP A 623 -17.43 -4.19 -1.63
N PRO A 624 -17.23 -5.51 -1.84
CA PRO A 624 -17.78 -6.22 -3.00
C PRO A 624 -19.27 -6.55 -2.84
N ALA A 625 -19.96 -6.10 -1.79
CA ALA A 625 -21.35 -6.43 -1.50
C ALA A 625 -22.27 -5.20 -1.42
N LEU A 626 -21.86 -4.06 -1.99
CA LEU A 626 -22.73 -2.88 -2.05
C LEU A 626 -24.02 -3.16 -2.83
N ASN A 627 -25.11 -2.58 -2.32
CA ASN A 627 -26.43 -2.65 -2.94
C ASN A 627 -26.42 -1.92 -4.30
N GLN A 628 -26.72 -2.67 -5.35
CA GLN A 628 -26.73 -2.19 -6.73
C GLN A 628 -27.69 -1.01 -6.94
N THR A 629 -28.90 -1.07 -6.39
CA THR A 629 -29.90 0.01 -6.49
C THR A 629 -29.44 1.28 -5.77
N ALA A 630 -28.68 1.14 -4.69
CA ALA A 630 -28.10 2.30 -4.01
C ALA A 630 -27.02 2.98 -4.88
N ILE A 631 -26.20 2.20 -5.60
CA ILE A 631 -25.21 2.72 -6.55
C ILE A 631 -25.93 3.45 -7.70
N GLU A 632 -26.96 2.83 -8.31
CA GLU A 632 -27.69 3.41 -9.43
C GLU A 632 -28.43 4.71 -9.06
N ASN A 633 -28.95 4.79 -7.84
CA ASN A 633 -29.64 5.99 -7.35
C ASN A 633 -28.71 7.08 -6.82
N ALA A 634 -27.41 6.81 -6.65
CA ALA A 634 -26.47 7.77 -6.08
C ALA A 634 -26.17 8.93 -7.04
N ALA A 635 -26.04 10.15 -6.53
CA ALA A 635 -25.50 11.27 -7.29
C ALA A 635 -23.98 11.14 -7.49
N VAL A 636 -23.26 10.67 -6.47
CA VAL A 636 -21.83 10.40 -6.52
C VAL A 636 -21.53 9.01 -5.99
N VAL A 637 -20.71 8.24 -6.72
CA VAL A 637 -20.18 6.95 -6.26
C VAL A 637 -18.68 7.05 -6.02
N HIS A 638 -18.20 6.46 -4.94
CA HIS A 638 -16.83 6.65 -4.45
C HIS A 638 -16.07 5.32 -4.38
N TYR A 639 -14.95 5.25 -5.09
CA TYR A 639 -13.98 4.15 -5.05
C TYR A 639 -13.00 4.30 -3.88
N ASN A 640 -13.47 4.77 -2.73
CA ASN A 640 -12.65 4.85 -1.52
C ASN A 640 -12.16 3.44 -1.14
N GLY A 641 -10.90 3.33 -0.73
CA GLY A 641 -10.22 2.05 -0.49
C GLY A 641 -9.09 1.76 -1.47
N ASN A 642 -8.67 0.49 -1.54
CA ASN A 642 -7.47 0.07 -2.27
C ASN A 642 -7.76 -0.38 -3.72
N TYR A 643 -9.01 -0.79 -3.99
CA TYR A 643 -9.41 -1.38 -5.28
C TYR A 643 -9.87 -0.29 -6.26
N LYS A 644 -8.94 0.58 -6.67
CA LYS A 644 -9.22 1.70 -7.58
C LYS A 644 -9.52 1.23 -9.02
N PRO A 645 -10.38 1.92 -9.76
CA PRO A 645 -10.86 1.47 -11.07
C PRO A 645 -9.76 1.44 -12.14
N TRP A 646 -8.75 2.31 -12.04
CA TRP A 646 -7.56 2.32 -12.91
C TRP A 646 -6.48 1.29 -12.52
N LEU A 647 -6.75 0.39 -11.57
CA LEU A 647 -5.84 -0.68 -11.18
C LEU A 647 -6.36 -2.04 -11.66
N GLY A 648 -5.43 -2.95 -11.95
CA GLY A 648 -5.75 -4.34 -12.30
C GLY A 648 -6.49 -5.11 -11.18
N LEU A 649 -6.44 -4.61 -9.95
CA LEU A 649 -7.11 -5.19 -8.79
C LEU A 649 -8.61 -4.86 -8.70
N ALA A 650 -9.09 -3.81 -9.38
CA ALA A 650 -10.44 -3.29 -9.15
C ALA A 650 -11.53 -4.37 -9.32
N PHE A 651 -12.59 -4.28 -8.51
CA PHE A 651 -13.73 -5.16 -8.65
C PHE A 651 -14.36 -5.02 -10.04
N ALA A 652 -14.36 -6.10 -10.82
CA ALA A 652 -14.81 -6.10 -12.21
C ALA A 652 -16.21 -5.49 -12.38
N LYS A 653 -17.14 -5.81 -11.47
CA LYS A 653 -18.51 -5.29 -11.51
C LYS A 653 -18.65 -3.78 -11.29
N TYR A 654 -17.67 -3.13 -10.67
CA TYR A 654 -17.70 -1.67 -10.42
C TYR A 654 -16.89 -0.89 -11.45
N LYS A 655 -16.04 -1.53 -12.26
CA LYS A 655 -15.26 -0.84 -13.30
C LYS A 655 -16.14 -0.07 -14.31
N PRO A 656 -17.29 -0.60 -14.80
CA PRO A 656 -18.08 0.06 -15.82
C PRO A 656 -18.58 1.47 -15.46
N TYR A 657 -18.81 1.76 -14.18
CA TYR A 657 -19.24 3.10 -13.75
C TYR A 657 -18.17 4.16 -13.98
N TRP A 658 -16.89 3.78 -13.92
CA TRP A 658 -15.75 4.66 -14.12
C TRP A 658 -15.25 4.65 -15.56
N SER A 659 -15.12 3.47 -16.18
CA SER A 659 -14.56 3.32 -17.52
C SER A 659 -15.38 4.03 -18.61
N LYS A 660 -16.70 4.17 -18.43
CA LYS A 660 -17.57 4.87 -19.39
C LYS A 660 -17.26 6.38 -19.54
N TYR A 661 -16.51 6.96 -18.62
CA TYR A 661 -16.08 8.37 -18.67
C TYR A 661 -14.62 8.53 -19.10
N VAL A 662 -13.95 7.43 -19.46
CA VAL A 662 -12.59 7.44 -19.98
C VAL A 662 -12.63 7.56 -21.50
N GLU A 663 -11.92 8.54 -22.03
CA GLU A 663 -11.81 8.76 -23.47
C GLU A 663 -10.77 7.81 -24.09
N TYR A 664 -11.06 6.50 -24.17
CA TYR A 664 -10.12 5.51 -24.71
C TYR A 664 -9.65 5.77 -26.16
N ASP A 665 -10.37 6.62 -26.90
CA ASP A 665 -9.98 7.05 -28.24
C ASP A 665 -8.88 8.13 -28.22
N ASN A 666 -8.57 8.70 -27.06
CA ASN A 666 -7.54 9.70 -26.89
C ASN A 666 -6.15 9.11 -27.27
N PRO A 667 -5.40 9.76 -28.18
CA PRO A 667 -4.10 9.26 -28.65
C PRO A 667 -3.09 8.98 -27.53
N TYR A 668 -3.09 9.77 -26.46
CA TYR A 668 -2.18 9.58 -25.32
C TYR A 668 -2.51 8.30 -24.55
N LEU A 669 -3.80 7.98 -24.37
CA LEU A 669 -4.22 6.76 -23.67
C LEU A 669 -3.85 5.52 -24.46
N ARG A 670 -4.17 5.50 -25.77
CA ARG A 670 -3.83 4.38 -26.67
C ARG A 670 -2.33 4.11 -26.73
N ARG A 671 -1.53 5.18 -26.82
CA ARG A 671 -0.06 5.07 -26.87
C ARG A 671 0.55 4.49 -25.60
N CYS A 672 -0.11 4.70 -24.47
CA CYS A 672 0.34 4.23 -23.17
C CYS A 672 -0.31 2.91 -22.74
N ASP A 673 -0.95 2.17 -23.68
CA ASP A 673 -1.64 0.91 -23.43
C ASP A 673 -2.75 1.01 -22.37
N ILE A 674 -3.42 2.16 -22.29
CA ILE A 674 -4.62 2.36 -21.46
C ILE A 674 -5.83 2.07 -22.35
N ASN A 675 -6.32 0.84 -22.27
CA ASN A 675 -7.46 0.33 -23.04
C ASN A 675 -8.57 -0.17 -22.09
N GLU A 676 -9.77 -0.38 -22.64
CA GLU A 676 -10.97 -0.83 -21.90
C GLU A 676 -10.81 -2.17 -21.17
#